data_AF-A0A4U7AQS8-F1
#
_entry.id   AF-A0A4U7AQS8-F1
#
_cell.length_a   1.000
_cell.length_b   1.000
_cell.length_c   1.000
_cell.angle_alpha   90.00
_cell.angle_beta   90.00
_cell.angle_gamma   90.00
#
_symmetry.space_group_name_H-M   'P 1'
#
loop_
_entity.id
_entity.type
_entity.pdbx_description
1 polymer ?
#
loop_
_entity_poly.entity_id
_entity_poly.type
_entity_poly.pdbx_seq_one_letter_code
_entity_poly.pdbx_strand_id
1 'polypeptide(L)'
;MAAIGDSYSAGIGAGDKLGSISGAFDDTSGKSTDYACSRYDHAYPYLINQDDRLGDPANRIFKFLSCSGAVTDDVVKKQIPKLDGGQHVITISAGGNDVELTSILNQCIFQWAALTPAAVAIIRMNNVIKESELAKWLDLDAVSRGCETQLERTQGLIDSDAFSRSLDSVIDGAKQKLNSNGMIYYTGCGCLTQDRRRTMNELVDNVNAKIVSGNTSSQQLIELTVSWSAAVSRAGSNVVFVDYDKYVGEFKGRFCEAGVDESTPESNSRTGLMFYEMSTMDPWGNTPWKRDTGEVLDQTFQGNQNIFAQLTLLADPDAMISGQKFVQSPRVQAVQGVNRAARIMASSASTPRILPDGYGRVFHPTILLHNLIANKVVFHMMDRNAQNNGFSPLSEVMELDTCPLIDDGAETGTTDGAQMVAVASYTNPLGDPAAWQRLISYDSKKLSILVANVLNGPDYAASSGKTVIGYVRTGYLGVSQQKFKTRLGSSNLADWASQIEQDVDKWYELYPGTIGGIFFDEGWPECGPDNIYSNLYAHINAYTKRKHPGAYTVLNPGSTIAQCYEDTMDTLLTFESSYETYTSSAYTDNSWTPKDSRKIWHIVYRVPQDKIASVAALARTRHAGYLEVTDDDNPNPYDNVPSDAYMHAQMDAVSGARVHKAAAALLGGSYVAGLPNDAQVIASDYTSVTITWSPVPGALGYAVYQNGQIVMEMPASLLRATVGMLDPGMSNLSFEIKTVMPSGSGGSSRSVTASTKALPAGGSITNVSYRKEGATVVYTADVLVPFAFVRLFIGGPHKAIGTSAGWPIDAGINADTDIAQYKLVNYLVEGNDFYSGFYKYSGAYVEGGGNADWTWTPQGTAPQFQNGYTYTWNVPLGSTDALPDDYVVQGQGYAPIQNVFGGSLRSYKCDGQPCDDNPDYSCKGSVLCSSTPNLLSWCDEAVNNLYRTDAPSYGTT
;
A
#
# COMPACT_ATOMS: atom_id res chain seq x y z
N MET A 1 14.35 3.17 -32.78
CA MET A 1 14.57 3.66 -31.40
C MET A 1 15.91 3.15 -30.94
N ALA A 2 16.63 3.93 -30.14
CA ALA A 2 17.86 3.47 -29.53
C ALA A 2 17.99 3.93 -28.08
N ALA A 3 18.84 3.22 -27.33
CA ALA A 3 19.20 3.56 -25.97
C ALA A 3 20.73 3.52 -25.84
N ILE A 4 21.30 4.61 -25.36
CA ILE A 4 22.74 4.74 -25.06
C ILE A 4 22.90 5.26 -23.63
N GLY A 5 24.00 4.93 -22.98
CA GLY A 5 24.26 5.40 -21.64
C GLY A 5 24.97 4.42 -20.74
N ASP A 6 24.82 4.65 -19.45
CA ASP A 6 25.47 3.97 -18.34
C ASP A 6 24.56 2.92 -17.66
N SER A 7 24.88 2.57 -16.41
CA SER A 7 24.15 1.60 -15.60
C SER A 7 22.69 1.95 -15.33
N TYR A 8 22.32 3.24 -15.30
CA TYR A 8 20.91 3.63 -15.09
C TYR A 8 20.09 3.33 -16.34
N SER A 9 20.66 3.53 -17.53
CA SER A 9 19.99 3.14 -18.79
C SER A 9 20.02 1.62 -19.02
N ALA A 10 21.07 0.93 -18.56
CA ALA A 10 21.15 -0.53 -18.63
C ALA A 10 20.18 -1.25 -17.67
N GLY A 11 19.71 -0.57 -16.63
CA GLY A 11 18.70 -1.07 -15.68
C GLY A 11 19.25 -2.07 -14.66
N ILE A 12 20.42 -1.78 -14.08
CA ILE A 12 21.10 -2.68 -13.15
C ILE A 12 20.16 -3.16 -12.03
N GLY A 13 19.83 -4.45 -12.06
CA GLY A 13 19.00 -5.10 -11.04
C GLY A 13 17.50 -5.11 -11.34
N ALA A 14 17.03 -4.41 -12.37
CA ALA A 14 15.62 -4.34 -12.73
C ALA A 14 15.23 -5.53 -13.61
N GLY A 15 14.75 -6.61 -13.00
CA GLY A 15 14.34 -7.83 -13.70
C GLY A 15 15.50 -8.78 -14.01
N ASP A 16 15.44 -9.46 -15.15
CA ASP A 16 16.43 -10.45 -15.57
C ASP A 16 17.51 -9.82 -16.47
N LYS A 17 18.77 -10.23 -16.25
CA LYS A 17 19.90 -9.79 -17.06
C LYS A 17 19.85 -10.45 -18.44
N LEU A 18 19.94 -9.64 -19.48
CA LEU A 18 19.89 -10.07 -20.88
C LEU A 18 21.22 -10.72 -21.31
N GLY A 19 21.13 -11.71 -22.21
CA GLY A 19 22.27 -12.43 -22.79
C GLY A 19 22.85 -13.53 -21.89
N SER A 20 24.01 -14.10 -22.27
CA SER A 20 24.71 -15.12 -21.48
C SER A 20 26.20 -14.81 -21.33
N ILE A 21 26.82 -15.33 -20.26
CA ILE A 21 28.26 -15.18 -20.01
C ILE A 21 29.13 -15.81 -21.12
N SER A 22 28.65 -16.88 -21.76
CA SER A 22 29.35 -17.51 -22.88
C SER A 22 29.44 -16.60 -24.11
N GLY A 23 28.51 -15.65 -24.27
CA GLY A 23 28.56 -14.60 -25.28
C GLY A 23 29.25 -13.31 -24.80
N ALA A 24 29.67 -13.20 -23.54
CA ALA A 24 30.25 -11.97 -22.99
C ALA A 24 31.58 -11.55 -23.66
N PHE A 25 32.31 -12.52 -24.20
CA PHE A 25 33.65 -12.36 -24.77
C PHE A 25 33.69 -12.61 -26.29
N ASP A 26 32.53 -12.73 -26.95
CA ASP A 26 32.47 -12.94 -28.40
C ASP A 26 32.73 -11.63 -29.15
N ASP A 27 34.01 -11.34 -29.44
CA ASP A 27 34.44 -10.19 -30.24
C ASP A 27 34.35 -10.44 -31.76
N THR A 28 33.82 -11.59 -32.22
CA THR A 28 33.77 -11.88 -33.67
C THR A 28 32.82 -10.97 -34.46
N SER A 29 32.06 -10.10 -33.79
CA SER A 29 31.13 -9.15 -34.42
C SER A 29 31.33 -7.67 -34.05
N GLY A 30 32.33 -7.33 -33.23
CA GLY A 30 32.52 -5.94 -32.73
C GLY A 30 31.34 -5.42 -31.89
N LYS A 31 30.47 -6.31 -31.39
CA LYS A 31 29.31 -5.98 -30.55
C LYS A 31 29.63 -6.36 -29.10
N SER A 32 29.53 -5.38 -28.19
CA SER A 32 29.42 -5.71 -26.77
C SER A 32 28.07 -6.36 -26.54
N THR A 33 28.05 -7.58 -26.03
CA THR A 33 26.80 -8.33 -25.81
C THR A 33 26.01 -7.75 -24.64
N ASP A 34 24.71 -8.02 -24.60
CA ASP A 34 23.82 -7.51 -23.55
C ASP A 34 24.30 -7.92 -22.15
N TYR A 35 24.88 -9.12 -22.07
CA TYR A 35 25.48 -9.64 -20.85
C TYR A 35 26.70 -8.81 -20.43
N ALA A 36 27.58 -8.45 -21.37
CA ALA A 36 28.78 -7.70 -21.04
C ALA A 36 28.46 -6.29 -20.53
N CYS A 37 27.44 -5.66 -21.13
CA CYS A 37 26.97 -4.35 -20.73
C CYS A 37 26.03 -4.35 -19.52
N SER A 38 25.66 -5.53 -19.01
CA SER A 38 24.71 -5.72 -17.91
C SER A 38 23.37 -5.04 -18.16
N ARG A 39 22.76 -5.31 -19.32
CA ARG A 39 21.43 -4.83 -19.68
C ARG A 39 20.35 -5.74 -19.11
N TYR A 40 19.22 -5.16 -18.73
CA TYR A 40 18.11 -5.89 -18.12
C TYR A 40 16.78 -5.67 -18.86
N ASP A 41 15.86 -6.63 -18.73
CA ASP A 41 14.56 -6.64 -19.39
C ASP A 41 13.50 -5.73 -18.74
N HIS A 42 13.74 -5.18 -17.55
CA HIS A 42 12.88 -4.13 -16.96
C HIS A 42 13.59 -2.77 -16.89
N ALA A 43 14.68 -2.60 -17.64
CA ALA A 43 15.26 -1.29 -17.84
C ALA A 43 14.29 -0.38 -18.59
N TYR A 44 14.20 0.90 -18.21
CA TYR A 44 13.26 1.85 -18.84
C TYR A 44 13.33 1.90 -20.38
N PRO A 45 14.50 1.77 -21.06
CA PRO A 45 14.51 1.73 -22.52
C PRO A 45 13.90 0.46 -23.11
N TYR A 46 14.06 -0.67 -22.42
CA TYR A 46 13.43 -1.93 -22.80
C TYR A 46 11.91 -1.81 -22.62
N LEU A 47 11.45 -1.27 -21.49
CA LEU A 47 10.02 -1.05 -21.22
C LEU A 47 9.38 -0.15 -22.28
N ILE A 48 10.00 0.99 -22.64
CA ILE A 48 9.51 1.85 -23.72
C ILE A 48 9.44 1.08 -25.05
N ASN A 49 10.41 0.22 -25.34
CA ASN A 49 10.38 -0.60 -26.55
C ASN A 49 9.25 -1.65 -26.56
N GLN A 50 8.79 -2.11 -25.40
CA GLN A 50 7.66 -3.03 -25.29
C GLN A 50 6.31 -2.31 -25.15
N ASP A 51 6.30 -0.98 -25.07
CA ASP A 51 5.10 -0.22 -24.76
C ASP A 51 4.13 -0.17 -25.95
N ASP A 52 2.94 -0.74 -25.79
CA ASP A 52 1.94 -0.87 -26.86
C ASP A 52 1.35 0.48 -27.31
N ARG A 53 1.44 1.54 -26.49
CA ARG A 53 1.01 2.90 -26.89
C ARG A 53 1.82 3.45 -28.06
N LEU A 54 3.01 2.89 -28.31
CA LEU A 54 3.86 3.23 -29.44
C LEU A 54 3.63 2.32 -30.66
N GLY A 55 2.57 1.51 -30.64
CA GLY A 55 2.22 0.53 -31.66
C GLY A 55 2.95 -0.81 -31.47
N ASP A 56 2.72 -1.73 -32.42
CA ASP A 56 3.23 -3.10 -32.37
C ASP A 56 4.77 -3.14 -32.18
N PRO A 57 5.28 -3.71 -31.07
CA PRO A 57 6.71 -3.89 -30.81
C PRO A 57 7.45 -4.61 -31.94
N ALA A 58 6.82 -5.56 -32.63
CA ALA A 58 7.45 -6.34 -33.68
C ALA A 58 7.86 -5.49 -34.90
N ASN A 59 7.22 -4.34 -35.09
CA ASN A 59 7.53 -3.41 -36.17
C ASN A 59 8.56 -2.33 -35.78
N ARG A 60 9.05 -2.35 -34.52
CA ARG A 60 10.05 -1.39 -34.03
C ARG A 60 11.45 -1.94 -34.18
N ILE A 61 12.32 -1.16 -34.80
CA ILE A 61 13.77 -1.42 -34.78
C ILE A 61 14.33 -0.77 -33.52
N PHE A 62 14.75 -1.59 -32.56
CA PHE A 62 15.33 -1.15 -31.29
C PHE A 62 16.79 -1.54 -31.16
N LYS A 63 17.63 -0.57 -30.79
CA LYS A 63 19.07 -0.77 -30.57
C LYS A 63 19.44 -0.40 -29.14
N PHE A 64 19.64 -1.41 -28.30
CA PHE A 64 20.02 -1.22 -26.90
C PHE A 64 21.54 -1.27 -26.75
N LEU A 65 22.18 -0.12 -26.52
CA LEU A 65 23.64 0.02 -26.47
C LEU A 65 24.18 0.50 -25.13
N SER A 66 23.31 0.88 -24.18
CA SER A 66 23.69 1.28 -22.82
C SER A 66 24.59 0.24 -22.15
N CYS A 67 25.56 0.68 -21.36
CA CYS A 67 26.59 -0.18 -20.81
C CYS A 67 27.01 0.27 -19.41
N SER A 68 26.94 -0.63 -18.44
CA SER A 68 27.38 -0.37 -17.06
C SER A 68 28.83 0.13 -17.02
N GLY A 69 29.09 1.18 -16.25
CA GLY A 69 30.41 1.80 -16.13
C GLY A 69 30.80 2.77 -17.25
N ALA A 70 30.00 2.91 -18.30
CA ALA A 70 30.30 3.85 -19.40
C ALA A 70 30.37 5.30 -18.90
N VAL A 71 31.44 6.00 -19.27
CA VAL A 71 31.56 7.46 -19.17
C VAL A 71 31.09 8.14 -20.45
N THR A 72 30.93 9.47 -20.46
CA THR A 72 30.51 10.23 -21.66
C THR A 72 31.39 9.95 -22.88
N ASP A 73 32.70 9.78 -22.68
CA ASP A 73 33.66 9.45 -23.73
C ASP A 73 33.39 8.06 -24.36
N ASP A 74 32.99 7.08 -23.55
CA ASP A 74 32.58 5.76 -24.06
C ASP A 74 31.29 5.85 -24.87
N VAL A 75 30.33 6.66 -24.43
CA VAL A 75 29.08 6.88 -25.17
C VAL A 75 29.38 7.47 -26.54
N VAL A 76 30.25 8.50 -26.61
CA VAL A 76 30.66 9.15 -27.87
C VAL A 76 31.47 8.22 -28.78
N LYS A 77 32.45 7.49 -28.23
CA LYS A 77 33.39 6.71 -29.06
C LYS A 77 32.93 5.28 -29.36
N LYS A 78 32.14 4.67 -28.48
CA LYS A 78 31.80 3.23 -28.55
C LYS A 78 30.31 2.97 -28.78
N GLN A 79 29.41 3.83 -28.32
CA GLN A 79 27.96 3.61 -28.45
C GLN A 79 27.36 4.36 -29.65
N ILE A 80 27.53 5.69 -29.74
CA ILE A 80 26.97 6.53 -30.81
C ILE A 80 27.36 6.06 -32.22
N PRO A 81 28.62 5.66 -32.51
CA PRO A 81 29.00 5.21 -33.85
C PRO A 81 28.24 3.97 -34.31
N LYS A 82 27.77 3.14 -33.35
CA LYS A 82 27.00 1.94 -33.63
C LYS A 82 25.51 2.23 -33.84
N LEU A 83 25.04 3.45 -33.62
CA LEU A 83 23.65 3.83 -33.93
C LEU A 83 23.44 3.96 -35.44
N ASP A 84 22.33 3.41 -35.90
CA ASP A 84 21.84 3.63 -37.27
C ASP A 84 21.30 5.06 -37.39
N GLY A 85 21.42 5.67 -38.57
CA GLY A 85 20.84 7.00 -38.82
C GLY A 85 19.30 6.95 -38.89
N GLY A 86 18.65 8.11 -38.73
CA GLY A 86 17.20 8.24 -38.87
C GLY A 86 16.39 7.83 -37.62
N GLN A 87 16.99 7.87 -36.44
CA GLN A 87 16.31 7.52 -35.19
C GLN A 87 15.16 8.49 -34.86
N HIS A 88 14.00 7.94 -34.55
CA HIS A 88 12.84 8.69 -34.04
C HIS A 88 12.97 9.04 -32.55
N VAL A 89 13.61 8.14 -31.78
CA VAL A 89 13.75 8.23 -30.33
C VAL A 89 15.13 7.71 -29.95
N ILE A 90 15.88 8.50 -29.17
CA ILE A 90 17.10 8.08 -28.49
C ILE A 90 16.96 8.40 -27.00
N THR A 91 17.09 7.40 -26.13
CA THR A 91 17.18 7.63 -24.68
C THR A 91 18.64 7.67 -24.22
N ILE A 92 18.94 8.56 -23.26
CA ILE A 92 20.31 8.79 -22.77
C ILE A 92 20.34 8.85 -21.24
N SER A 93 21.27 8.13 -20.62
CA SER A 93 21.75 8.37 -19.25
C SER A 93 23.28 8.31 -19.23
N ALA A 94 23.97 9.42 -18.97
CA ALA A 94 25.43 9.46 -18.91
C ALA A 94 25.92 10.63 -18.06
N GLY A 95 27.15 10.55 -17.54
CA GLY A 95 27.78 11.64 -16.77
C GLY A 95 28.06 11.33 -15.31
N GLY A 96 27.33 10.39 -14.70
CA GLY A 96 27.55 10.03 -13.28
C GLY A 96 28.91 9.37 -13.04
N ASN A 97 29.37 8.54 -13.98
CA ASN A 97 30.69 7.89 -13.88
C ASN A 97 31.84 8.89 -14.10
N ASP A 98 31.63 9.91 -14.95
CA ASP A 98 32.61 10.95 -15.27
C ASP A 98 32.98 11.81 -14.06
N VAL A 99 32.08 11.91 -13.08
CA VAL A 99 32.28 12.65 -11.82
C VAL A 99 32.63 11.74 -10.65
N GLU A 100 33.05 10.50 -10.94
CA GLU A 100 33.55 9.53 -9.95
C GLU A 100 32.52 9.08 -8.90
N LEU A 101 31.23 8.98 -9.27
CA LEU A 101 30.17 8.55 -8.34
C LEU A 101 30.44 7.18 -7.66
N THR A 102 31.01 6.22 -8.39
CA THR A 102 31.40 4.92 -7.82
C THR A 102 32.46 5.05 -6.73
N SER A 103 33.36 6.05 -6.85
CA SER A 103 34.37 6.36 -5.84
C SER A 103 33.75 6.99 -4.60
N ILE A 104 32.73 7.86 -4.74
CA ILE A 104 31.95 8.38 -3.60
C ILE A 104 31.30 7.22 -2.85
N LEU A 105 30.63 6.31 -3.56
CA LEU A 105 29.97 5.16 -2.94
C LEU A 105 30.97 4.29 -2.18
N ASN A 106 32.17 4.07 -2.71
CA ASN A 106 33.21 3.34 -1.99
C ASN A 106 33.78 4.12 -0.80
N GLN A 107 34.13 5.41 -0.95
CA GLN A 107 34.80 6.18 0.11
C GLN A 107 33.86 6.59 1.25
N CYS A 108 32.58 6.82 0.96
CA CYS A 108 31.63 7.40 1.90
C CYS A 108 30.57 6.42 2.41
N ILE A 109 30.19 5.41 1.62
CA ILE A 109 29.05 4.54 1.94
C ILE A 109 29.50 3.11 2.25
N PHE A 110 29.99 2.39 1.24
CA PHE A 110 30.33 0.97 1.41
C PHE A 110 31.64 0.73 2.15
N GLN A 111 32.61 1.63 1.98
CA GLN A 111 33.93 1.57 2.61
C GLN A 111 34.69 0.25 2.41
N TRP A 112 34.41 -0.48 1.33
CA TRP A 112 35.15 -1.70 0.97
C TRP A 112 36.65 -1.42 0.93
N ALA A 113 37.07 -0.43 0.14
CA ALA A 113 38.46 -0.02 0.03
C ALA A 113 38.60 1.48 0.34
N ALA A 114 38.19 1.91 1.53
CA ALA A 114 38.49 3.24 2.08
C ALA A 114 39.81 3.18 2.87
N LEU A 115 40.93 3.08 2.16
CA LEU A 115 42.22 2.73 2.75
C LEU A 115 42.92 3.95 3.37
N THR A 116 43.64 3.73 4.46
CA THR A 116 44.56 4.75 4.97
C THR A 116 45.79 4.88 4.07
N PRO A 117 46.46 6.05 4.02
CA PRO A 117 47.74 6.20 3.33
C PRO A 117 48.80 5.17 3.77
N ALA A 118 48.75 4.75 5.04
CA ALA A 118 49.62 3.70 5.57
C ALA A 118 49.29 2.32 4.98
N ALA A 119 48.01 1.97 4.83
CA ALA A 119 47.58 0.73 4.17
C ALA A 119 48.01 0.71 2.68
N VAL A 120 47.87 1.84 1.98
CA VAL A 120 48.38 1.97 0.59
C VAL A 120 49.90 1.86 0.53
N ALA A 121 50.63 2.43 1.48
CA ALA A 121 52.09 2.27 1.56
C ALA A 121 52.48 0.79 1.75
N ILE A 122 51.77 0.05 2.61
CA ILE A 122 51.98 -1.39 2.82
C ILE A 122 51.70 -2.18 1.53
N ILE A 123 50.60 -1.87 0.83
CA ILE A 123 50.25 -2.48 -0.47
C ILE A 123 51.34 -2.21 -1.51
N ARG A 124 51.86 -0.98 -1.60
CA ARG A 124 52.94 -0.58 -2.51
C ARG A 124 54.28 -1.24 -2.14
N MET A 125 54.59 -1.39 -0.84
CA MET A 125 55.84 -1.97 -0.32
C MET A 125 55.91 -3.49 -0.47
N ASN A 126 54.79 -4.20 -0.26
CA ASN A 126 54.75 -5.65 -0.38
C ASN A 126 54.69 -6.15 -1.84
N ASN A 127 54.74 -5.26 -2.84
CA ASN A 127 54.60 -5.57 -4.28
C ASN A 127 53.36 -6.44 -4.62
N VAL A 128 52.36 -6.52 -3.74
CA VAL A 128 51.20 -7.43 -3.85
C VAL A 128 50.41 -7.22 -5.15
N ILE A 129 50.48 -6.02 -5.71
CA ILE A 129 49.72 -5.63 -6.90
C ILE A 129 50.59 -5.57 -8.16
N LYS A 130 51.92 -5.54 -8.06
CA LYS A 130 52.79 -5.33 -9.25
C LYS A 130 52.80 -6.49 -10.26
N GLU A 131 52.33 -7.68 -9.86
CA GLU A 131 52.21 -8.85 -10.74
C GLU A 131 50.74 -9.25 -11.00
N SER A 132 49.75 -8.44 -10.57
CA SER A 132 48.32 -8.73 -10.76
C SER A 132 47.66 -7.86 -11.83
N GLU A 133 46.75 -8.44 -12.62
CA GLU A 133 45.92 -7.69 -13.59
C GLU A 133 45.03 -6.63 -12.90
N LEU A 134 44.76 -6.79 -11.60
CA LEU A 134 44.09 -5.80 -10.73
C LEU A 134 44.81 -4.43 -10.70
N ALA A 135 46.12 -4.40 -10.90
CA ALA A 135 46.91 -3.16 -10.93
C ALA A 135 46.50 -2.20 -12.05
N LYS A 136 45.94 -2.75 -13.15
CA LYS A 136 45.55 -1.97 -14.33
C LYS A 136 44.27 -1.18 -14.12
N TRP A 137 43.42 -1.63 -13.20
CA TRP A 137 42.06 -1.11 -12.99
C TRP A 137 41.89 -0.39 -11.65
N LEU A 138 42.91 -0.43 -10.79
CA LEU A 138 42.86 0.15 -9.46
C LEU A 138 43.73 1.41 -9.33
N ASP A 139 43.08 2.54 -9.08
CA ASP A 139 43.74 3.76 -8.65
C ASP A 139 43.91 3.75 -7.12
N LEU A 140 45.13 3.41 -6.66
CA LEU A 140 45.49 3.36 -5.24
C LEU A 140 45.39 4.74 -4.55
N ASP A 141 45.53 5.82 -5.30
CA ASP A 141 45.41 7.18 -4.78
C ASP A 141 43.94 7.60 -4.67
N ALA A 142 43.06 7.07 -5.53
CA ALA A 142 41.61 7.26 -5.39
C ALA A 142 41.03 6.51 -4.17
N VAL A 143 41.44 5.28 -3.92
CA VAL A 143 40.94 4.48 -2.78
C VAL A 143 41.44 4.93 -1.41
N SER A 144 42.47 5.79 -1.36
CA SER A 144 43.00 6.37 -0.11
C SER A 144 42.68 7.85 0.10
N ARG A 145 41.84 8.41 -0.77
CA ARG A 145 41.50 9.83 -0.79
C ARG A 145 40.68 10.24 0.44
N GLY A 146 39.90 9.32 1.00
CA GLY A 146 38.94 9.60 2.06
C GLY A 146 37.67 10.27 1.53
N CYS A 147 36.57 10.17 2.29
CA CYS A 147 35.27 10.67 1.84
C CYS A 147 35.28 12.18 1.58
N GLU A 148 35.78 13.00 2.50
CA GLU A 148 35.77 14.47 2.37
C GLU A 148 36.50 14.95 1.11
N THR A 149 37.74 14.50 0.91
CA THR A 149 38.54 14.85 -0.26
C THR A 149 37.96 14.29 -1.57
N GLN A 150 37.31 13.12 -1.53
CA GLN A 150 36.61 12.57 -2.70
C GLN A 150 35.42 13.44 -3.09
N LEU A 151 34.64 13.90 -2.11
CA LEU A 151 33.54 14.82 -2.35
C LEU A 151 34.05 16.13 -2.97
N GLU A 152 35.07 16.78 -2.39
CA GLU A 152 35.65 18.00 -2.96
C GLU A 152 36.12 17.83 -4.41
N ARG A 153 36.75 16.69 -4.72
CA ARG A 153 37.19 16.38 -6.08
C ARG A 153 36.01 16.22 -7.04
N THR A 154 35.00 15.44 -6.65
CA THR A 154 33.80 15.24 -7.48
C THR A 154 33.10 16.57 -7.74
N GLN A 155 33.01 17.45 -6.73
CA GLN A 155 32.50 18.80 -6.90
C GLN A 155 33.26 19.59 -7.97
N GLY A 156 34.59 19.59 -7.88
CA GLY A 156 35.44 20.24 -8.88
C GLY A 156 35.31 19.67 -10.30
N LEU A 157 34.94 18.39 -10.44
CA LEU A 157 34.63 17.79 -11.74
C LEU A 157 33.28 18.28 -12.28
N ILE A 158 32.24 18.31 -11.44
CA ILE A 158 30.89 18.80 -11.79
C ILE A 158 30.96 20.27 -12.25
N ASP A 159 31.69 21.10 -11.51
CA ASP A 159 31.85 22.53 -11.79
C ASP A 159 32.75 22.82 -13.02
N SER A 160 33.38 21.79 -13.60
CA SER A 160 34.33 21.99 -14.68
C SER A 160 33.64 22.19 -16.04
N ASP A 161 34.17 23.14 -16.82
CA ASP A 161 33.78 23.31 -18.22
C ASP A 161 34.00 22.03 -19.05
N ALA A 162 34.98 21.20 -18.66
CA ALA A 162 35.29 19.96 -19.34
C ALA A 162 34.13 18.96 -19.24
N PHE A 163 33.53 18.83 -18.06
CA PHE A 163 32.36 17.99 -17.82
C PHE A 163 31.13 18.51 -18.57
N SER A 164 30.87 19.82 -18.50
CA SER A 164 29.76 20.43 -19.25
C SER A 164 29.88 20.19 -20.76
N ARG A 165 31.09 20.33 -21.34
CA ARG A 165 31.36 20.05 -22.77
C ARG A 165 31.24 18.57 -23.13
N SER A 166 31.50 17.65 -22.20
CA SER A 166 31.39 16.21 -22.48
C SER A 166 29.92 15.79 -22.60
N LEU A 167 29.05 16.35 -21.76
CA LEU A 167 27.58 16.21 -21.88
C LEU A 167 27.07 16.76 -23.22
N ASP A 168 27.52 17.96 -23.61
CA ASP A 168 27.17 18.56 -24.90
C ASP A 168 27.60 17.64 -26.06
N SER A 169 28.81 17.06 -25.98
CA SER A 169 29.34 16.15 -27.01
C SER A 169 28.51 14.87 -27.18
N VAL A 170 27.98 14.31 -26.08
CA VAL A 170 27.06 13.17 -26.13
C VAL A 170 25.77 13.54 -26.86
N ILE A 171 25.16 14.68 -26.49
CA ILE A 171 23.90 15.14 -27.09
C ILE A 171 24.09 15.47 -28.57
N ASP A 172 25.16 16.18 -28.93
CA ASP A 172 25.46 16.55 -30.32
C ASP A 172 25.77 15.33 -31.19
N GLY A 173 26.50 14.34 -30.66
CA GLY A 173 26.73 13.09 -31.36
C GLY A 173 25.44 12.28 -31.57
N ALA A 174 24.55 12.24 -30.57
CA ALA A 174 23.25 11.56 -30.69
C ALA A 174 22.32 12.27 -31.68
N LYS A 175 22.32 13.60 -31.70
CA LYS A 175 21.52 14.40 -32.65
C LYS A 175 21.83 14.09 -34.10
N GLN A 176 23.10 13.84 -34.44
CA GLN A 176 23.50 13.46 -35.80
C GLN A 176 22.86 12.15 -36.29
N LYS A 177 22.31 11.35 -35.37
CA LYS A 177 21.63 10.08 -35.66
C LYS A 177 20.11 10.21 -35.72
N LEU A 178 19.54 11.35 -35.33
CA LEU A 178 18.11 11.59 -35.37
C LEU A 178 17.61 11.77 -36.82
N ASN A 179 16.35 11.43 -37.06
CA ASN A 179 15.64 11.94 -38.22
C ASN A 179 15.13 13.38 -37.97
N SER A 180 14.50 13.99 -38.99
CA SER A 180 14.04 15.38 -38.94
C SER A 180 13.03 15.69 -37.83
N ASN A 181 12.27 14.70 -37.36
CA ASN A 181 11.27 14.83 -36.30
C ASN A 181 11.68 14.08 -35.01
N GLY A 182 12.92 13.61 -34.94
CA GLY A 182 13.39 12.71 -33.89
C GLY A 182 13.64 13.43 -32.58
N MET A 183 13.54 12.69 -31.49
CA MET A 183 13.70 13.20 -30.12
C MET A 183 14.77 12.45 -29.33
N ILE A 184 15.50 13.22 -28.52
CA ILE A 184 16.35 12.67 -27.46
C ILE A 184 15.66 12.89 -26.12
N TYR A 185 15.58 11.84 -25.31
CA TYR A 185 15.12 11.90 -23.93
C TYR A 185 16.30 11.62 -23.00
N TYR A 186 16.78 12.66 -22.33
CA TYR A 186 17.88 12.55 -21.39
C TYR A 186 17.31 12.30 -20.00
N THR A 187 17.47 11.09 -19.50
CA THR A 187 17.06 10.69 -18.16
C THR A 187 18.25 10.94 -17.24
N GLY A 188 18.19 11.94 -16.36
CA GLY A 188 19.23 12.14 -15.34
C GLY A 188 19.32 10.95 -14.35
N CYS A 189 20.27 10.99 -13.42
CA CYS A 189 20.19 10.27 -12.16
C CYS A 189 19.30 11.07 -11.20
N GLY A 190 18.16 10.53 -10.77
CA GLY A 190 17.18 11.26 -9.98
C GLY A 190 17.70 11.49 -8.57
N CYS A 191 18.25 12.66 -8.33
CA CYS A 191 18.83 13.00 -7.06
C CYS A 191 18.39 14.39 -6.61
N LEU A 192 17.79 14.39 -5.41
CA LEU A 192 17.56 15.46 -4.43
C LEU A 192 17.63 16.90 -4.98
N THR A 193 16.54 17.68 -4.90
CA THR A 193 16.53 19.10 -5.32
C THR A 193 16.72 20.09 -4.16
N GLN A 194 17.15 21.32 -4.52
CA GLN A 194 17.51 22.42 -3.62
C GLN A 194 16.33 23.01 -2.82
N ASP A 195 15.11 22.95 -3.36
CA ASP A 195 13.93 23.62 -2.77
C ASP A 195 13.38 22.90 -1.54
N ARG A 196 13.28 21.56 -1.55
CA ARG A 196 12.85 20.81 -0.35
C ARG A 196 13.95 20.74 0.71
N ARG A 197 15.22 20.97 0.35
CA ARG A 197 16.31 21.10 1.32
C ARG A 197 16.24 22.41 2.09
N ARG A 198 15.80 23.52 1.49
CA ARG A 198 15.48 24.76 2.24
C ARG A 198 14.31 24.57 3.20
N THR A 199 13.23 23.93 2.76
CA THR A 199 12.05 23.69 3.59
C THR A 199 12.34 22.72 4.75
N MET A 200 13.21 21.73 4.54
CA MET A 200 13.70 20.86 5.61
C MET A 200 14.70 21.59 6.50
N ASN A 201 15.62 22.40 5.94
CA ASN A 201 16.57 23.20 6.71
C ASN A 201 15.87 24.22 7.61
N GLU A 202 14.74 24.81 7.24
CA GLU A 202 14.01 25.72 8.15
C GLU A 202 13.41 25.01 9.39
N LEU A 203 13.10 23.71 9.29
CA LEU A 203 12.69 22.88 10.43
C LEU A 203 13.90 22.33 11.22
N VAL A 204 14.98 22.02 10.51
CA VAL A 204 16.22 21.51 11.10
C VAL A 204 17.07 22.66 11.65
N ASP A 205 16.92 23.93 11.26
CA ASP A 205 17.67 25.09 11.78
C ASP A 205 17.39 25.36 13.27
N ASN A 206 16.22 24.95 13.77
CA ASN A 206 15.89 24.98 15.20
C ASN A 206 16.52 23.81 15.99
N VAL A 207 17.04 22.78 15.32
CA VAL A 207 17.75 21.63 15.90
C VAL A 207 19.26 21.63 15.53
N ASN A 208 19.64 22.33 14.46
CA ASN A 208 20.97 22.42 13.85
C ASN A 208 21.89 23.44 14.53
N ALA A 209 21.41 24.16 15.56
CA ALA A 209 22.32 24.86 16.46
C ALA A 209 23.30 23.90 17.20
N LYS A 210 23.21 22.57 16.99
CA LYS A 210 24.19 21.61 17.51
C LYS A 210 24.68 20.47 16.60
N ILE A 211 24.26 20.32 15.33
CA ILE A 211 24.74 19.18 14.50
C ILE A 211 25.10 19.66 13.08
N VAL A 212 26.33 20.16 12.96
CA VAL A 212 27.02 20.39 11.69
C VAL A 212 27.99 19.21 11.49
N SER A 213 27.79 18.39 10.44
CA SER A 213 28.86 17.70 9.65
C SER A 213 28.40 16.49 8.78
N GLY A 214 27.13 16.37 8.36
CA GLY A 214 26.63 15.09 7.82
C GLY A 214 26.12 15.00 6.37
N ASN A 215 26.06 16.07 5.55
CA ASN A 215 25.13 16.06 4.39
C ASN A 215 25.68 16.61 3.05
N THR A 216 26.97 16.42 2.74
CA THR A 216 27.62 16.94 1.52
C THR A 216 27.39 16.10 0.25
N SER A 217 27.36 14.77 0.32
CA SER A 217 27.16 13.88 -0.85
C SER A 217 25.85 14.13 -1.60
N SER A 218 24.77 14.28 -0.83
CA SER A 218 23.44 14.62 -1.32
C SER A 218 23.36 15.99 -2.02
N GLN A 219 24.33 16.91 -1.80
CA GLN A 219 24.39 18.20 -2.49
C GLN A 219 24.97 18.08 -3.91
N GLN A 220 25.91 17.18 -4.12
CA GLN A 220 26.64 17.05 -5.39
C GLN A 220 25.78 16.39 -6.47
N LEU A 221 24.92 15.46 -6.06
CA LEU A 221 23.97 14.83 -6.97
C LEU A 221 22.90 15.82 -7.48
N ILE A 222 22.60 16.87 -6.70
CA ILE A 222 21.72 17.99 -7.12
C ILE A 222 22.37 18.75 -8.28
N GLU A 223 23.66 19.08 -8.13
CA GLU A 223 24.40 19.91 -9.07
C GLU A 223 24.72 19.17 -10.38
N LEU A 224 24.84 17.84 -10.30
CA LEU A 224 24.87 16.96 -11.47
C LEU A 224 23.56 17.01 -12.28
N THR A 225 22.41 17.00 -11.59
CA THR A 225 21.08 17.12 -12.22
C THR A 225 20.88 18.45 -12.92
N VAL A 226 21.32 19.54 -12.28
CA VAL A 226 21.31 20.90 -12.87
C VAL A 226 22.19 20.94 -14.13
N SER A 227 23.35 20.29 -14.12
CA SER A 227 24.27 20.25 -15.27
C SER A 227 23.65 19.56 -16.50
N TRP A 228 22.90 18.46 -16.31
CA TRP A 228 22.16 17.82 -17.40
C TRP A 228 21.04 18.69 -17.95
N SER A 229 20.22 19.28 -17.08
CA SER A 229 19.14 20.18 -17.49
C SER A 229 19.68 21.38 -18.29
N ALA A 230 20.83 21.92 -17.88
CA ALA A 230 21.53 22.98 -18.60
C ALA A 230 22.03 22.52 -19.99
N ALA A 231 22.63 21.32 -20.09
CA ALA A 231 23.07 20.76 -21.38
C ALA A 231 21.89 20.52 -22.34
N VAL A 232 20.78 19.97 -21.85
CA VAL A 232 19.55 19.80 -22.64
C VAL A 232 18.99 21.15 -23.10
N SER A 233 18.96 22.15 -22.21
CA SER A 233 18.50 23.50 -22.55
C SER A 233 19.35 24.13 -23.66
N ARG A 234 20.68 23.95 -23.62
CA ARG A 234 21.59 24.40 -24.69
C ARG A 234 21.37 23.64 -26.00
N ALA A 235 21.00 22.36 -25.93
CA ALA A 235 20.78 21.53 -27.10
C ALA A 235 19.46 21.86 -27.84
N GLY A 236 18.50 22.55 -27.23
CA GLY A 236 17.29 23.02 -27.89
C GLY A 236 16.18 21.97 -28.02
N SER A 237 15.11 22.29 -28.76
CA SER A 237 13.78 21.69 -28.66
C SER A 237 13.64 20.21 -29.10
N ASN A 238 14.69 19.59 -29.63
CA ASN A 238 14.69 18.17 -29.99
C ASN A 238 15.28 17.28 -28.88
N VAL A 239 15.56 17.87 -27.72
CA VAL A 239 16.08 17.19 -26.54
C VAL A 239 15.21 17.56 -25.36
N VAL A 240 14.75 16.56 -24.60
CA VAL A 240 13.91 16.73 -23.41
C VAL A 240 14.64 16.11 -22.23
N PHE A 241 14.72 16.86 -21.13
CA PHE A 241 15.19 16.34 -19.85
C PHE A 241 14.00 15.69 -19.15
N VAL A 242 14.13 14.41 -18.82
CA VAL A 242 13.08 13.65 -18.15
C VAL A 242 13.30 13.80 -16.65
N ASP A 243 12.71 14.83 -16.07
CA ASP A 243 12.75 15.06 -14.63
C ASP A 243 11.71 14.18 -13.92
N TYR A 244 12.19 13.24 -13.11
CA TYR A 244 11.37 12.36 -12.29
C TYR A 244 11.56 12.58 -10.78
N ASP A 245 12.38 13.54 -10.34
CA ASP A 245 12.71 13.74 -8.91
C ASP A 245 11.49 14.12 -8.07
N LYS A 246 10.57 14.88 -8.68
CA LYS A 246 9.28 15.27 -8.07
C LYS A 246 8.50 14.06 -7.59
N TYR A 247 8.48 12.98 -8.37
CA TYR A 247 7.77 11.75 -8.07
C TYR A 247 8.46 10.97 -6.97
N VAL A 248 9.78 10.84 -7.05
CA VAL A 248 10.59 10.16 -6.02
C VAL A 248 10.41 10.85 -4.66
N GLY A 249 10.35 12.19 -4.62
CA GLY A 249 10.14 12.94 -3.38
C GLY A 249 8.71 12.95 -2.86
N GLU A 250 7.72 12.92 -3.74
CA GLU A 250 6.31 12.80 -3.34
C GLU A 250 6.03 11.45 -2.69
N PHE A 251 6.59 10.38 -3.25
CA PHE A 251 6.39 9.01 -2.79
C PHE A 251 7.39 8.55 -1.74
N LYS A 252 8.20 9.45 -1.18
CA LYS A 252 9.24 9.14 -0.18
C LYS A 252 10.13 7.97 -0.60
N GLY A 253 10.45 7.90 -1.90
CA GLY A 253 11.21 6.82 -2.52
C GLY A 253 12.73 7.02 -2.48
N ARG A 254 13.22 8.05 -1.76
CA ARG A 254 14.64 8.43 -1.67
C ARG A 254 15.37 7.67 -0.56
N PHE A 255 16.69 7.73 -0.57
CA PHE A 255 17.46 7.37 0.62
C PHE A 255 17.39 8.48 1.69
N CYS A 256 17.51 8.09 2.95
CA CYS A 256 17.53 8.92 4.15
C CYS A 256 16.24 9.74 4.35
N GLU A 257 15.09 9.14 4.07
CA GLU A 257 13.78 9.73 4.34
C GLU A 257 13.50 9.81 5.85
N ALA A 258 12.87 10.89 6.30
CA ALA A 258 12.62 11.11 7.71
C ALA A 258 11.70 10.02 8.29
N GLY A 259 12.15 9.36 9.37
CA GLY A 259 11.40 8.29 10.03
C GLY A 259 11.52 6.92 9.37
N VAL A 260 12.36 6.77 8.34
CA VAL A 260 12.67 5.48 7.71
C VAL A 260 13.95 4.91 8.32
N ASP A 261 13.88 3.67 8.80
CA ASP A 261 15.05 2.90 9.21
C ASP A 261 15.58 2.09 8.02
N GLU A 262 16.68 2.55 7.42
CA GLU A 262 17.33 1.90 6.27
C GLU A 262 18.31 0.78 6.70
N SER A 263 18.46 0.54 8.00
CA SER A 263 19.34 -0.50 8.56
C SER A 263 18.64 -1.86 8.73
N THR A 264 17.34 -1.90 8.48
CA THR A 264 16.48 -3.09 8.51
C THR A 264 17.05 -4.24 7.64
N PRO A 265 17.16 -5.47 8.18
CA PRO A 265 17.46 -6.64 7.36
C PRO A 265 16.22 -7.11 6.56
N GLU A 266 15.04 -6.55 6.84
CA GLU A 266 13.80 -6.83 6.14
C GLU A 266 13.80 -6.20 4.74
N SER A 267 13.26 -6.94 3.77
CA SER A 267 13.10 -6.44 2.41
C SER A 267 11.82 -5.63 2.27
N ASN A 268 11.83 -4.60 1.41
CA ASN A 268 10.64 -3.85 0.99
C ASN A 268 9.84 -3.29 2.17
N SER A 269 10.54 -2.84 3.21
CA SER A 269 9.98 -2.25 4.42
C SER A 269 9.20 -0.95 4.16
N ARG A 270 9.27 -0.41 2.93
CA ARG A 270 8.59 0.83 2.52
C ARG A 270 7.96 0.73 1.14
N THR A 271 6.66 1.05 1.08
CA THR A 271 5.91 1.23 -0.17
C THR A 271 6.40 2.47 -0.91
N GLY A 272 6.59 2.37 -2.23
CA GLY A 272 7.06 3.49 -3.05
C GLY A 272 8.58 3.64 -3.13
N LEU A 273 9.35 2.62 -2.70
CA LEU A 273 10.81 2.60 -2.83
C LEU A 273 11.25 2.67 -4.31
N MET A 274 11.92 3.77 -4.68
CA MET A 274 12.32 4.05 -6.06
C MET A 274 13.77 3.66 -6.37
N PHE A 275 14.59 3.36 -5.35
CA PHE A 275 15.97 2.90 -5.50
C PHE A 275 16.22 1.63 -4.67
N TYR A 276 17.00 0.68 -5.19
CA TYR A 276 17.30 -0.54 -4.45
C TYR A 276 18.11 -0.22 -3.19
N GLU A 277 17.64 -0.70 -2.04
CA GLU A 277 18.41 -0.83 -0.80
C GLU A 277 19.10 -2.20 -0.75
N MET A 278 19.87 -2.41 0.31
CA MET A 278 20.63 -3.65 0.54
C MET A 278 19.77 -4.92 0.49
N SER A 279 18.57 -4.86 1.08
CA SER A 279 17.68 -6.01 1.26
C SER A 279 16.47 -6.02 0.34
N THR A 280 16.26 -4.99 -0.50
CA THR A 280 15.07 -4.82 -1.36
C THR A 280 14.84 -6.02 -2.29
N MET A 281 13.63 -6.56 -2.35
CA MET A 281 13.23 -7.65 -3.23
C MET A 281 12.40 -7.14 -4.40
N ASP A 282 12.55 -7.77 -5.56
CA ASP A 282 11.70 -7.46 -6.71
C ASP A 282 10.38 -8.25 -6.64
N PRO A 283 9.24 -7.66 -7.07
CA PRO A 283 7.92 -8.31 -7.06
C PRO A 283 7.83 -9.66 -7.80
N TRP A 284 8.76 -9.93 -8.73
CA TRP A 284 8.84 -11.18 -9.51
C TRP A 284 10.04 -12.05 -9.13
N GLY A 285 10.76 -11.70 -8.06
CA GLY A 285 11.96 -12.40 -7.59
C GLY A 285 11.79 -12.97 -6.19
N ASN A 286 11.84 -14.29 -6.05
CA ASN A 286 11.71 -14.96 -4.75
C ASN A 286 12.93 -14.80 -3.82
N THR A 287 13.97 -14.04 -4.20
CA THR A 287 15.08 -13.64 -3.32
C THR A 287 15.67 -12.28 -3.72
N PRO A 288 16.20 -11.47 -2.78
CA PRO A 288 16.98 -10.26 -3.10
C PRO A 288 18.34 -10.56 -3.81
N TRP A 289 18.62 -11.82 -4.13
CA TRP A 289 19.96 -12.36 -4.36
C TRP A 289 20.05 -13.26 -5.61
N LYS A 290 19.13 -13.09 -6.57
CA LYS A 290 19.05 -13.92 -7.78
C LYS A 290 19.76 -13.28 -8.99
N ARG A 291 20.84 -12.51 -8.81
CA ARG A 291 21.66 -12.11 -9.96
C ARG A 291 22.60 -13.28 -10.29
N ASP A 292 22.77 -13.57 -11.57
CA ASP A 292 23.59 -14.66 -12.13
C ASP A 292 24.77 -15.15 -11.24
N THR A 293 24.91 -16.46 -11.04
CA THR A 293 26.00 -17.11 -10.29
C THR A 293 27.36 -17.07 -11.01
N GLY A 294 27.40 -16.53 -12.23
CA GLY A 294 28.57 -16.31 -13.06
C GLY A 294 29.48 -15.14 -12.63
N GLU A 295 30.63 -15.04 -13.30
CA GLU A 295 31.63 -13.99 -13.06
C GLU A 295 31.10 -12.59 -13.40
N VAL A 296 31.68 -11.57 -12.77
CA VAL A 296 31.32 -10.17 -13.05
C VAL A 296 32.43 -9.56 -13.91
N LEU A 297 32.08 -8.85 -14.97
CA LEU A 297 33.06 -8.17 -15.80
C LEU A 297 33.64 -6.95 -15.11
N ASP A 298 34.95 -6.74 -15.33
CA ASP A 298 35.67 -5.58 -14.82
C ASP A 298 35.11 -4.28 -15.43
N GLN A 299 35.30 -3.15 -14.76
CA GLN A 299 34.79 -1.81 -15.15
C GLN A 299 33.25 -1.64 -15.11
N THR A 300 32.48 -2.71 -14.92
CA THR A 300 31.07 -2.57 -14.53
C THR A 300 30.97 -2.09 -13.08
N PHE A 301 29.86 -1.45 -12.70
CA PHE A 301 29.64 -1.02 -11.30
C PHE A 301 29.86 -2.18 -10.31
N GLN A 302 29.25 -3.34 -10.59
CA GLN A 302 29.37 -4.53 -9.75
C GLN A 302 30.80 -5.09 -9.74
N GLY A 303 31.51 -5.03 -10.87
CA GLY A 303 32.92 -5.43 -10.97
C GLY A 303 33.78 -4.59 -10.05
N ASN A 304 33.61 -3.27 -10.07
CA ASN A 304 34.34 -2.33 -9.22
C ASN A 304 34.08 -2.57 -7.73
N GLN A 305 32.83 -2.82 -7.31
CA GLN A 305 32.53 -3.17 -5.91
C GLN A 305 33.25 -4.46 -5.48
N ASN A 306 33.26 -5.50 -6.33
CA ASN A 306 33.95 -6.76 -6.02
C ASN A 306 35.47 -6.58 -5.98
N ILE A 307 36.05 -5.76 -6.86
CA ILE A 307 37.47 -5.38 -6.83
C ILE A 307 37.80 -4.69 -5.49
N PHE A 308 36.97 -3.74 -5.03
CA PHE A 308 37.20 -3.07 -3.74
C PHE A 308 37.15 -4.04 -2.57
N ALA A 309 36.17 -4.94 -2.52
CA ALA A 309 36.09 -5.95 -1.47
C ALA A 309 37.28 -6.94 -1.49
N GLN A 310 37.79 -7.29 -2.68
CA GLN A 310 38.99 -8.13 -2.80
C GLN A 310 40.23 -7.43 -2.24
N LEU A 311 40.32 -6.10 -2.40
CA LEU A 311 41.42 -5.32 -1.83
C LEU A 311 41.36 -5.29 -0.30
N THR A 312 40.18 -5.24 0.29
CA THR A 312 39.99 -5.39 1.74
C THR A 312 40.56 -6.72 2.21
N LEU A 313 40.16 -7.83 1.58
CA LEU A 313 40.63 -9.18 1.94
C LEU A 313 42.13 -9.40 1.67
N LEU A 314 42.71 -8.65 0.73
CA LEU A 314 44.15 -8.64 0.48
C LEU A 314 44.92 -7.88 1.56
N ALA A 315 44.38 -6.73 2.00
CA ALA A 315 44.97 -5.89 3.03
C ALA A 315 44.81 -6.49 4.44
N ASP A 316 43.67 -7.14 4.69
CA ASP A 316 43.31 -7.83 5.92
C ASP A 316 42.71 -9.21 5.59
N PRO A 317 43.53 -10.28 5.62
CA PRO A 317 43.07 -11.64 5.34
C PRO A 317 42.05 -12.19 6.34
N ASP A 318 41.90 -11.58 7.51
CA ASP A 318 40.98 -12.00 8.56
C ASP A 318 39.63 -11.24 8.47
N ALA A 319 39.52 -10.24 7.58
CA ALA A 319 38.30 -9.50 7.36
C ALA A 319 37.15 -10.40 6.87
N MET A 320 35.96 -10.21 7.44
CA MET A 320 34.75 -10.96 7.08
C MET A 320 33.80 -10.10 6.27
N ILE A 321 33.28 -10.62 5.15
CA ILE A 321 32.26 -9.96 4.35
C ILE A 321 30.88 -10.39 4.87
N SER A 322 30.07 -9.43 5.31
CA SER A 322 28.69 -9.68 5.72
C SER A 322 27.85 -10.24 4.57
N GLY A 323 27.03 -11.26 4.87
CA GLY A 323 26.12 -11.86 3.88
C GLY A 323 26.77 -12.85 2.90
N GLN A 324 28.02 -13.23 3.10
CA GLN A 324 28.76 -14.13 2.20
C GLN A 324 28.07 -15.49 1.95
N LYS A 325 27.22 -15.95 2.88
CA LYS A 325 26.35 -17.14 2.71
C LYS A 325 25.38 -17.05 1.52
N PHE A 326 25.13 -15.85 1.01
CA PHE A 326 24.21 -15.59 -0.10
C PHE A 326 24.90 -15.64 -1.48
N VAL A 327 26.21 -15.85 -1.53
CA VAL A 327 26.96 -15.96 -2.80
C VAL A 327 27.04 -17.43 -3.22
N GLN A 328 26.37 -17.81 -4.30
CA GLN A 328 26.39 -19.18 -4.84
C GLN A 328 27.43 -19.30 -5.98
N SER A 329 28.71 -19.53 -5.67
CA SER A 329 29.71 -19.88 -6.68
C SER A 329 30.83 -20.79 -6.15
N PRO A 330 31.16 -21.92 -6.82
CA PRO A 330 32.23 -22.84 -6.41
C PRO A 330 33.62 -22.19 -6.28
N ARG A 331 33.89 -21.09 -6.99
CA ARG A 331 35.18 -20.37 -6.93
C ARG A 331 35.34 -19.56 -5.64
N VAL A 332 34.25 -19.12 -5.00
CA VAL A 332 34.30 -18.35 -3.74
C VAL A 332 34.83 -19.18 -2.57
N GLN A 333 34.45 -20.46 -2.55
CA GLN A 333 34.99 -21.44 -1.58
C GLN A 333 36.48 -21.73 -1.81
N ALA A 334 36.97 -21.64 -3.06
CA ALA A 334 38.38 -21.80 -3.38
C ALA A 334 39.24 -20.57 -3.00
N VAL A 335 38.68 -19.35 -3.05
CA VAL A 335 39.39 -18.11 -2.66
C VAL A 335 39.71 -18.09 -1.16
N GLN A 336 38.88 -18.72 -0.31
CA GLN A 336 39.10 -18.79 1.14
C GLN A 336 40.16 -19.84 1.57
N GLY A 337 40.56 -20.75 0.68
CA GLY A 337 41.38 -21.92 1.04
C GLY A 337 42.81 -21.97 0.49
N VAL A 338 43.29 -20.98 -0.26
CA VAL A 338 44.55 -21.12 -1.04
C VAL A 338 45.62 -20.06 -0.70
N ASN A 339 46.86 -20.55 -0.60
CA ASN A 339 48.10 -19.85 -0.25
C ASN A 339 48.37 -18.56 -1.05
N ARG A 340 49.10 -17.63 -0.39
CA ARG A 340 49.42 -16.23 -0.81
C ARG A 340 49.78 -15.97 -2.28
N ALA A 341 50.31 -16.94 -3.03
CA ALA A 341 50.76 -16.77 -4.41
C ALA A 341 49.71 -17.11 -5.49
N ALA A 342 48.64 -17.85 -5.15
CA ALA A 342 47.52 -18.11 -6.08
C ALA A 342 46.46 -17.00 -6.06
N ARG A 343 46.58 -16.04 -5.13
CA ARG A 343 45.64 -14.93 -4.87
C ARG A 343 45.46 -13.95 -6.04
N ILE A 344 46.20 -14.12 -7.15
CA ILE A 344 46.37 -13.12 -8.22
C ILE A 344 46.06 -13.66 -9.63
N MET A 345 45.79 -14.96 -9.80
CA MET A 345 45.56 -15.54 -11.13
C MET A 345 44.07 -15.79 -11.42
N ALA A 346 43.30 -14.72 -11.64
CA ALA A 346 42.05 -14.78 -12.39
C ALA A 346 42.24 -13.99 -13.70
N SER A 347 41.72 -14.52 -14.80
CA SER A 347 41.93 -14.06 -16.17
C SER A 347 41.53 -12.60 -16.45
N SER A 348 42.10 -12.05 -17.52
CA SER A 348 42.22 -10.63 -17.90
C SER A 348 40.95 -9.80 -18.21
N ALA A 349 39.76 -10.18 -17.74
CA ALA A 349 38.53 -9.40 -17.99
C ALA A 349 37.36 -9.64 -17.00
N SER A 350 37.51 -10.52 -16.01
CA SER A 350 36.43 -10.89 -15.09
C SER A 350 36.92 -11.06 -13.64
N THR A 351 36.17 -10.50 -12.71
CA THR A 351 36.42 -10.54 -11.27
C THR A 351 35.55 -11.60 -10.58
N PRO A 352 36.12 -12.45 -9.69
CA PRO A 352 35.34 -13.37 -8.85
C PRO A 352 34.28 -12.64 -8.03
N ARG A 353 33.04 -13.14 -8.08
CA ARG A 353 31.92 -12.59 -7.31
C ARG A 353 32.05 -13.02 -5.85
N ILE A 354 32.51 -12.11 -4.99
CA ILE A 354 32.66 -12.34 -3.54
C ILE A 354 31.66 -11.53 -2.71
N LEU A 355 31.06 -10.50 -3.29
CA LEU A 355 29.97 -9.74 -2.70
C LEU A 355 28.61 -10.32 -3.09
N PRO A 356 27.63 -10.35 -2.16
CA PRO A 356 26.23 -10.60 -2.47
C PRO A 356 25.67 -9.65 -3.54
N ASP A 357 24.67 -10.14 -4.28
CA ASP A 357 24.13 -9.44 -5.45
C ASP A 357 23.44 -8.11 -5.14
N GLY A 358 22.87 -7.98 -3.94
CA GLY A 358 22.25 -6.75 -3.45
C GLY A 358 23.21 -5.55 -3.55
N TYR A 359 24.48 -5.72 -3.19
CA TYR A 359 25.49 -4.66 -3.28
C TYR A 359 25.71 -4.15 -4.71
N GLY A 360 25.44 -4.99 -5.71
CA GLY A 360 25.61 -4.64 -7.12
C GLY A 360 24.46 -3.86 -7.74
N ARG A 361 23.38 -3.60 -7.00
CA ARG A 361 22.22 -2.78 -7.45
C ARG A 361 21.86 -1.64 -6.50
N VAL A 362 22.42 -1.59 -5.29
CA VAL A 362 22.10 -0.51 -4.35
C VAL A 362 22.37 0.85 -5.00
N PHE A 363 21.44 1.79 -4.84
CA PHE A 363 21.38 3.10 -5.51
C PHE A 363 20.92 3.09 -6.97
N HIS A 364 20.71 1.94 -7.62
CA HIS A 364 20.07 1.89 -8.93
C HIS A 364 18.54 1.98 -8.82
N PRO A 365 17.86 2.54 -9.83
CA PRO A 365 16.39 2.57 -9.89
C PRO A 365 15.78 1.16 -9.75
N THR A 366 14.74 1.04 -8.94
CA THR A 366 13.93 -0.18 -8.88
C THR A 366 13.13 -0.37 -10.17
N ILE A 367 12.53 -1.56 -10.35
CA ILE A 367 11.54 -1.79 -11.43
C ILE A 367 10.45 -0.71 -11.42
N LEU A 368 10.00 -0.28 -10.24
CA LEU A 368 9.01 0.78 -10.09
C LEU A 368 9.48 2.11 -10.70
N LEU A 369 10.70 2.56 -10.36
CA LEU A 369 11.23 3.80 -10.91
C LEU A 369 11.53 3.66 -12.42
N HIS A 370 11.97 2.50 -12.90
CA HIS A 370 12.14 2.27 -14.34
C HIS A 370 10.83 2.37 -15.12
N ASN A 371 9.73 1.85 -14.58
CA ASN A 371 8.40 2.01 -15.17
C ASN A 371 7.96 3.47 -15.17
N LEU A 372 8.22 4.21 -14.09
CA LEU A 372 7.91 5.64 -14.01
C LEU A 372 8.67 6.45 -15.05
N ILE A 373 9.99 6.20 -15.19
CA ILE A 373 10.82 6.86 -16.21
C ILE A 373 10.31 6.52 -17.62
N ALA A 374 9.98 5.26 -17.89
CA ALA A 374 9.42 4.83 -19.17
C ALA A 374 8.11 5.56 -19.47
N ASN A 375 7.20 5.64 -18.50
CA ASN A 375 5.92 6.33 -18.61
C ASN A 375 6.09 7.82 -18.88
N LYS A 376 7.00 8.51 -18.17
CA LYS A 376 7.29 9.93 -18.46
C LYS A 376 7.82 10.14 -19.86
N VAL A 377 8.72 9.26 -20.33
CA VAL A 377 9.25 9.34 -21.69
C VAL A 377 8.13 9.16 -22.72
N VAL A 378 7.23 8.19 -22.53
CA VAL A 378 6.06 7.99 -23.41
C VAL A 378 5.07 9.15 -23.32
N PHE A 379 4.83 9.70 -22.12
CA PHE A 379 4.01 10.90 -21.93
C PHE A 379 4.55 12.08 -22.75
N HIS A 380 5.85 12.36 -22.69
CA HIS A 380 6.44 13.42 -23.51
C HIS A 380 6.34 13.15 -25.02
N MET A 381 6.39 11.88 -25.45
CA MET A 381 6.12 11.53 -26.85
C MET A 381 4.67 11.81 -27.24
N MET A 382 3.72 11.40 -26.41
CA MET A 382 2.28 11.60 -26.63
C MET A 382 1.92 13.08 -26.63
N ASP A 383 2.43 13.85 -25.66
CA ASP A 383 2.19 15.28 -25.53
C ASP A 383 2.73 16.05 -26.75
N ARG A 384 3.96 15.73 -27.19
CA ARG A 384 4.51 16.30 -28.42
C ARG A 384 3.69 15.91 -29.65
N ASN A 385 3.24 14.67 -29.74
CA ASN A 385 2.38 14.23 -30.85
C ASN A 385 1.03 14.97 -30.83
N ALA A 386 0.41 15.13 -29.67
CA ALA A 386 -0.84 15.88 -29.51
C ALA A 386 -0.67 17.34 -29.95
N GLN A 387 0.37 18.02 -29.48
CA GLN A 387 0.67 19.41 -29.86
C GLN A 387 1.00 19.56 -31.35
N ASN A 388 1.75 18.62 -31.94
CA ASN A 388 2.03 18.61 -33.38
C ASN A 388 0.75 18.43 -34.24
N ASN A 389 -0.29 17.83 -33.68
CA ASN A 389 -1.60 17.66 -34.32
C ASN A 389 -2.63 18.73 -33.88
N GLY A 390 -2.19 19.80 -33.21
CA GLY A 390 -3.03 20.95 -32.84
C GLY A 390 -3.91 20.75 -31.61
N PHE A 391 -3.67 19.70 -30.82
CA PHE A 391 -4.34 19.48 -29.53
C PHE A 391 -3.65 20.26 -28.41
N SER A 392 -4.40 20.55 -27.34
CA SER A 392 -3.86 21.16 -26.12
C SER A 392 -2.79 20.27 -25.47
N PRO A 393 -1.80 20.85 -24.76
CA PRO A 393 -0.83 20.07 -24.00
C PRO A 393 -1.50 19.09 -23.04
N LEU A 394 -0.96 17.87 -22.96
CA LEU A 394 -1.45 16.87 -22.02
C LEU A 394 -1.11 17.31 -20.58
N SER A 395 -2.05 17.07 -19.67
CA SER A 395 -1.83 17.35 -18.25
C SER A 395 -1.13 16.17 -17.59
N GLU A 396 -0.03 16.45 -16.92
CA GLU A 396 0.69 15.46 -16.11
C GLU A 396 -0.06 15.28 -14.77
N VAL A 397 -0.43 14.04 -14.47
CA VAL A 397 -1.06 13.66 -13.19
C VAL A 397 0.01 12.99 -12.32
N MET A 398 0.03 13.30 -11.02
CA MET A 398 1.01 12.76 -10.07
C MET A 398 0.34 11.79 -9.12
N GLU A 399 0.32 10.54 -9.53
CA GLU A 399 -0.34 9.43 -8.83
C GLU A 399 0.60 8.21 -8.95
N LEU A 400 0.81 7.41 -7.90
CA LEU A 400 1.60 6.15 -8.01
C LEU A 400 0.90 5.16 -8.95
N ASP A 401 -0.41 5.33 -9.03
CA ASP A 401 -1.45 4.81 -9.90
C ASP A 401 -1.42 5.41 -11.33
N THR A 402 -0.71 6.53 -11.57
CA THR A 402 -0.28 6.94 -12.93
C THR A 402 0.94 6.17 -13.43
N CYS A 403 1.15 4.95 -12.94
CA CYS A 403 1.72 3.89 -13.73
C CYS A 403 0.56 3.30 -14.56
N PRO A 404 0.22 3.88 -15.72
CA PRO A 404 -1.01 3.54 -16.37
C PRO A 404 -0.66 2.47 -17.39
N LEU A 405 -1.15 1.26 -17.13
CA LEU A 405 -1.86 0.55 -18.18
C LEU A 405 -2.97 1.49 -18.68
N ILE A 406 -2.60 2.43 -19.56
CA ILE A 406 -3.51 3.00 -20.53
C ILE A 406 -3.77 1.84 -21.50
N ASP A 407 -4.76 1.03 -21.17
CA ASP A 407 -5.58 0.45 -22.21
C ASP A 407 -6.54 1.55 -22.66
N ASP A 408 -6.08 2.36 -23.62
CA ASP A 408 -6.97 3.18 -24.44
C ASP A 408 -7.70 2.23 -25.37
N GLY A 409 -8.61 1.49 -24.77
CA GLY A 409 -9.61 0.68 -25.42
C GLY A 409 -10.92 1.02 -24.77
N ALA A 410 -11.60 2.03 -25.31
CA ALA A 410 -13.03 1.85 -25.50
C ALA A 410 -13.16 0.52 -26.25
N GLU A 411 -13.44 -0.57 -25.54
CA GLU A 411 -13.84 -1.83 -26.14
C GLU A 411 -15.14 -1.53 -26.90
N THR A 412 -14.99 -1.20 -28.18
CA THR A 412 -16.06 -1.26 -29.16
C THR A 412 -16.32 -2.71 -29.59
N GLY A 413 -15.70 -3.68 -28.91
CA GLY A 413 -16.05 -5.10 -28.99
C GLY A 413 -17.04 -5.44 -27.89
N THR A 414 -18.14 -6.10 -28.24
CA THR A 414 -19.11 -6.63 -27.29
C THR A 414 -18.41 -7.62 -26.35
N THR A 415 -18.20 -7.25 -25.08
CA THR A 415 -17.76 -8.14 -23.99
C THR A 415 -18.90 -8.99 -23.42
N ASP A 416 -20.03 -9.02 -24.12
CA ASP A 416 -21.23 -9.75 -23.72
C ASP A 416 -20.88 -11.25 -23.57
N GLY A 417 -20.92 -11.74 -22.33
CA GLY A 417 -20.60 -13.12 -21.96
C GLY A 417 -19.27 -13.36 -21.24
N ALA A 418 -18.43 -12.34 -21.05
CA ALA A 418 -17.22 -12.49 -20.21
C ALA A 418 -17.60 -12.63 -18.73
N GLN A 419 -17.00 -13.60 -18.03
CA GLN A 419 -17.27 -13.89 -16.62
C GLN A 419 -15.98 -13.99 -15.82
N MET A 420 -16.00 -13.47 -14.60
CA MET A 420 -14.91 -13.46 -13.63
C MET A 420 -15.40 -14.01 -12.29
N VAL A 421 -14.43 -14.33 -11.43
CA VAL A 421 -14.64 -14.60 -10.02
C VAL A 421 -14.32 -13.35 -9.22
N ALA A 422 -15.23 -13.06 -8.29
CA ALA A 422 -15.06 -12.11 -7.20
C ALA A 422 -15.35 -12.88 -5.91
N VAL A 423 -14.60 -12.61 -4.85
CA VAL A 423 -14.71 -13.37 -3.59
C VAL A 423 -14.91 -12.40 -2.43
N ALA A 424 -16.05 -12.54 -1.77
CA ALA A 424 -16.32 -11.96 -0.47
C ALA A 424 -15.80 -12.89 0.63
N SER A 425 -14.47 -13.05 0.75
CA SER A 425 -13.89 -13.88 1.80
C SER A 425 -13.78 -13.09 3.10
N TYR A 426 -14.60 -13.45 4.07
CA TYR A 426 -14.54 -12.93 5.43
C TYR A 426 -13.63 -13.79 6.33
N THR A 427 -12.84 -14.69 5.72
CA THR A 427 -11.79 -15.45 6.40
C THR A 427 -10.71 -14.50 6.91
N ASN A 428 -10.29 -14.68 8.16
CA ASN A 428 -9.22 -13.88 8.75
C ASN A 428 -7.85 -14.20 8.11
N PRO A 429 -7.09 -13.21 7.60
CA PRO A 429 -5.72 -13.40 7.11
C PRO A 429 -4.72 -13.95 8.12
N LEU A 430 -4.87 -13.63 9.40
CA LEU A 430 -4.04 -14.18 10.50
C LEU A 430 -4.52 -15.55 10.97
N GLY A 431 -5.82 -15.82 10.85
CA GLY A 431 -6.46 -17.07 11.24
C GLY A 431 -6.22 -18.20 10.23
N ASP A 432 -6.19 -17.86 8.94
CA ASP A 432 -5.76 -18.76 7.86
C ASP A 432 -4.90 -18.01 6.82
N PRO A 433 -3.61 -17.79 7.13
CA PRO A 433 -2.68 -17.14 6.19
C PRO A 433 -2.51 -17.93 4.89
N ALA A 434 -2.67 -19.27 4.94
CA ALA A 434 -2.53 -20.13 3.78
C ALA A 434 -3.68 -19.93 2.80
N ALA A 435 -4.91 -19.72 3.28
CA ALA A 435 -6.06 -19.38 2.45
C ALA A 435 -5.85 -18.07 1.68
N TRP A 436 -5.38 -17.02 2.36
CA TRP A 436 -5.10 -15.73 1.72
C TRP A 436 -3.96 -15.81 0.72
N GLN A 437 -2.88 -16.55 1.03
CA GLN A 437 -1.80 -16.82 0.07
C GLN A 437 -2.32 -17.50 -1.20
N ARG A 438 -3.24 -18.47 -1.08
CA ARG A 438 -3.88 -19.10 -2.25
C ARG A 438 -4.66 -18.07 -3.07
N LEU A 439 -5.58 -17.33 -2.42
CA LEU A 439 -6.39 -16.30 -3.07
C LEU A 439 -5.53 -15.29 -3.83
N ILE A 440 -4.45 -14.80 -3.22
CA ILE A 440 -3.51 -13.86 -3.82
C ILE A 440 -2.78 -14.47 -5.04
N SER A 441 -2.42 -15.75 -4.98
CA SER A 441 -1.64 -16.42 -6.03
C SER A 441 -2.41 -16.74 -7.31
N TYR A 442 -3.74 -16.82 -7.24
CA TYR A 442 -4.56 -17.18 -8.42
C TYR A 442 -4.53 -16.09 -9.50
N ASP A 443 -4.82 -16.47 -10.76
CA ASP A 443 -4.82 -15.57 -11.91
C ASP A 443 -5.73 -14.34 -11.67
N SER A 444 -5.16 -13.13 -11.72
CA SER A 444 -5.88 -11.88 -11.50
C SER A 444 -6.89 -11.52 -12.59
N LYS A 445 -6.79 -12.13 -13.78
CA LYS A 445 -7.80 -11.98 -14.84
C LYS A 445 -9.02 -12.85 -14.60
N LYS A 446 -8.90 -13.90 -13.79
CA LYS A 446 -10.01 -14.79 -13.45
C LYS A 446 -10.57 -14.47 -12.06
N LEU A 447 -9.73 -14.44 -11.03
CA LEU A 447 -10.06 -13.93 -9.70
C LEU A 447 -9.60 -12.48 -9.59
N SER A 448 -10.54 -11.57 -9.80
CA SER A 448 -10.24 -10.15 -10.04
C SER A 448 -10.51 -9.23 -8.85
N ILE A 449 -11.42 -9.63 -7.96
CA ILE A 449 -11.89 -8.83 -6.82
C ILE A 449 -11.82 -9.66 -5.53
N LEU A 450 -11.31 -9.03 -4.47
CA LEU A 450 -11.34 -9.54 -3.10
C LEU A 450 -12.00 -8.49 -2.20
N VAL A 451 -13.01 -8.87 -1.42
CA VAL A 451 -13.59 -7.97 -0.41
C VAL A 451 -12.79 -8.12 0.88
N ALA A 452 -12.18 -7.02 1.34
CA ALA A 452 -11.59 -6.89 2.66
C ALA A 452 -12.69 -6.49 3.64
N ASN A 453 -12.82 -7.25 4.74
CA ASN A 453 -13.79 -6.96 5.79
C ASN A 453 -13.20 -5.99 6.82
N VAL A 454 -14.03 -5.14 7.43
CA VAL A 454 -13.64 -4.16 8.49
C VAL A 454 -12.85 -4.80 9.61
N LEU A 455 -13.08 -6.09 9.84
CA LEU A 455 -12.41 -6.88 10.87
C LEU A 455 -11.03 -7.42 10.45
N ASN A 456 -10.58 -7.19 9.22
CA ASN A 456 -9.41 -7.79 8.59
C ASN A 456 -8.91 -6.91 7.44
N GLY A 457 -8.02 -5.97 7.77
CA GLY A 457 -7.33 -5.13 6.80
C GLY A 457 -6.64 -5.91 5.66
N PRO A 458 -6.48 -5.30 4.48
CA PRO A 458 -5.87 -5.91 3.30
C PRO A 458 -4.33 -6.07 3.37
N ASP A 459 -3.69 -6.05 4.55
CA ASP A 459 -2.24 -5.92 4.71
C ASP A 459 -1.42 -6.98 3.95
N TYR A 460 -2.04 -8.09 3.55
CA TYR A 460 -1.45 -9.15 2.73
C TYR A 460 -1.76 -9.07 1.22
N ALA A 461 -2.79 -8.34 0.79
CA ALA A 461 -3.37 -8.43 -0.57
C ALA A 461 -2.95 -7.29 -1.53
N ALA A 462 -2.26 -6.26 -1.03
CA ALA A 462 -1.87 -5.05 -1.78
C ALA A 462 -1.03 -5.34 -3.03
N SER A 463 -0.25 -6.44 -3.04
CA SER A 463 0.69 -6.79 -4.13
C SER A 463 0.17 -7.85 -5.11
N SER A 464 -1.11 -8.23 -5.04
CA SER A 464 -1.68 -9.36 -5.79
C SER A 464 -2.07 -9.04 -7.25
N GLY A 465 -2.08 -7.76 -7.64
CA GLY A 465 -2.62 -7.30 -8.92
C GLY A 465 -4.15 -7.41 -9.02
N LYS A 466 -4.84 -7.71 -7.91
CA LYS A 466 -6.31 -7.76 -7.80
C LYS A 466 -6.86 -6.44 -7.29
N THR A 467 -8.15 -6.20 -7.52
CA THR A 467 -8.85 -5.07 -6.91
C THR A 467 -9.36 -5.49 -5.53
N VAL A 468 -8.68 -5.05 -4.47
CA VAL A 468 -9.13 -5.27 -3.09
C VAL A 468 -10.07 -4.15 -2.69
N ILE A 469 -11.27 -4.46 -2.18
CA ILE A 469 -12.29 -3.44 -1.84
C ILE A 469 -12.72 -3.55 -0.39
N GLY A 470 -12.85 -2.40 0.29
CA GLY A 470 -13.20 -2.35 1.72
C GLY A 470 -14.70 -2.45 1.98
N TYR A 471 -15.11 -3.22 2.98
CA TYR A 471 -16.50 -3.39 3.39
C TYR A 471 -17.05 -2.14 4.09
N VAL A 472 -18.15 -1.57 3.60
CA VAL A 472 -18.87 -0.48 4.26
C VAL A 472 -20.33 -0.86 4.47
N ARG A 473 -20.77 -0.82 5.73
CA ARG A 473 -22.14 -1.12 6.12
C ARG A 473 -23.07 0.05 5.82
N THR A 474 -24.12 -0.16 5.02
CA THR A 474 -25.07 0.91 4.67
C THR A 474 -26.37 0.87 5.47
N GLY A 475 -26.62 -0.18 6.25
CA GLY A 475 -27.76 -0.25 7.16
C GLY A 475 -29.11 -0.26 6.47
N TYR A 476 -29.19 -0.62 5.19
CA TYR A 476 -30.37 -0.41 4.34
C TYR A 476 -30.87 1.03 4.42
N LEU A 477 -29.96 2.00 4.56
CA LEU A 477 -30.26 3.43 4.75
C LEU A 477 -31.21 3.73 5.94
N GLY A 478 -31.38 2.79 6.87
CA GLY A 478 -32.32 2.85 7.99
C GLY A 478 -33.80 2.67 7.60
N VAL A 479 -34.09 2.32 6.33
CA VAL A 479 -35.48 2.26 5.83
C VAL A 479 -36.10 0.87 5.94
N SER A 480 -35.29 -0.17 6.13
CA SER A 480 -35.73 -1.55 6.33
C SER A 480 -36.70 -1.72 7.52
N GLN A 481 -37.35 -2.88 7.60
CA GLN A 481 -38.25 -3.20 8.71
C GLN A 481 -37.52 -3.27 10.05
N GLN A 482 -36.25 -3.68 10.03
CA GLN A 482 -35.37 -3.77 11.20
C GLN A 482 -34.98 -2.39 11.75
N LYS A 483 -35.14 -1.32 10.96
CA LYS A 483 -34.85 0.07 11.35
C LYS A 483 -33.46 0.24 11.95
N PHE A 484 -32.45 -0.23 11.20
CA PHE A 484 -31.07 -0.06 11.61
C PHE A 484 -30.71 1.41 11.83
N LYS A 485 -29.90 1.63 12.86
CA LYS A 485 -29.40 2.94 13.26
C LYS A 485 -27.93 3.08 12.89
N THR A 486 -27.52 4.32 12.64
CA THR A 486 -26.11 4.72 12.55
C THR A 486 -25.38 4.43 13.86
N ARG A 487 -24.05 4.49 13.86
CA ARG A 487 -23.20 4.39 15.08
C ARG A 487 -23.53 5.46 16.13
N LEU A 488 -24.18 6.56 15.70
CA LEU A 488 -24.66 7.64 16.57
C LEU A 488 -26.15 7.48 16.94
N GLY A 489 -26.75 6.32 16.67
CA GLY A 489 -28.12 6.00 17.07
C GLY A 489 -29.23 6.65 16.23
N SER A 490 -28.90 7.21 15.05
CA SER A 490 -29.88 7.86 14.17
C SER A 490 -30.45 6.90 13.14
N SER A 491 -31.74 7.05 12.82
CA SER A 491 -32.39 6.39 11.67
C SER A 491 -32.63 7.35 10.50
N ASN A 492 -32.10 8.58 10.56
CA ASN A 492 -32.26 9.58 9.52
C ASN A 492 -31.41 9.23 8.28
N LEU A 493 -32.01 9.34 7.10
CA LEU A 493 -31.34 9.07 5.82
C LEU A 493 -30.06 9.89 5.61
N ALA A 494 -30.06 11.17 6.00
CA ALA A 494 -28.90 12.05 5.86
C ALA A 494 -27.78 11.69 6.85
N ASP A 495 -28.13 11.19 8.03
CA ASP A 495 -27.14 10.72 9.01
C ASP A 495 -26.51 9.39 8.54
N TRP A 496 -27.28 8.53 7.86
CA TRP A 496 -26.76 7.32 7.20
C TRP A 496 -25.79 7.68 6.08
N ALA A 497 -26.17 8.60 5.18
CA ALA A 497 -25.29 9.10 4.14
C ALA A 497 -23.98 9.67 4.72
N SER A 498 -24.09 10.49 5.77
CA SER A 498 -22.95 11.06 6.48
C SER A 498 -22.01 9.98 7.02
N GLN A 499 -22.57 8.93 7.62
CA GLN A 499 -21.79 7.82 8.15
C GLN A 499 -21.09 7.01 7.05
N ILE A 500 -21.80 6.69 5.97
CA ILE A 500 -21.27 5.88 4.86
C ILE A 500 -20.05 6.56 4.26
N GLU A 501 -20.12 7.87 3.98
CA GLU A 501 -18.98 8.63 3.43
C GLU A 501 -17.80 8.70 4.39
N GLN A 502 -18.04 8.86 5.69
CA GLN A 502 -16.98 8.81 6.70
C GLN A 502 -16.32 7.42 6.78
N ASP A 503 -17.10 6.34 6.60
CA ASP A 503 -16.57 4.98 6.64
C ASP A 503 -15.76 4.67 5.38
N VAL A 504 -16.17 5.19 4.22
CA VAL A 504 -15.37 5.19 2.99
C VAL A 504 -14.04 5.90 3.21
N ASP A 505 -14.07 7.13 3.71
CA ASP A 505 -12.87 7.91 3.98
C ASP A 505 -11.92 7.18 4.95
N LYS A 506 -12.50 6.52 5.95
CA LYS A 506 -11.73 5.77 6.95
C LYS A 506 -10.99 4.59 6.34
N TRP A 507 -11.59 3.86 5.40
CA TRP A 507 -10.89 2.79 4.69
C TRP A 507 -9.65 3.29 3.93
N TYR A 508 -9.78 4.41 3.24
CA TYR A 508 -8.65 5.00 2.51
C TYR A 508 -7.61 5.66 3.43
N GLU A 509 -8.02 6.16 4.60
CA GLU A 509 -7.11 6.65 5.63
C GLU A 509 -6.30 5.51 6.26
N LEU A 510 -6.95 4.39 6.57
CA LEU A 510 -6.31 3.24 7.23
C LEU A 510 -5.40 2.45 6.29
N TYR A 511 -5.77 2.35 5.01
CA TYR A 511 -5.08 1.51 4.02
C TYR A 511 -4.68 2.31 2.77
N PRO A 512 -3.86 3.36 2.92
CA PRO A 512 -3.51 4.26 1.83
C PRO A 512 -2.75 3.51 0.72
N GLY A 513 -3.28 3.56 -0.51
CA GLY A 513 -2.69 2.91 -1.67
C GLY A 513 -2.94 1.40 -1.78
N THR A 514 -3.63 0.79 -0.82
CA THR A 514 -3.91 -0.66 -0.80
C THR A 514 -5.34 -1.00 -1.18
N ILE A 515 -6.31 -0.17 -0.76
CA ILE A 515 -7.72 -0.35 -1.12
C ILE A 515 -8.00 0.25 -2.49
N GLY A 516 -8.49 -0.59 -3.41
CA GLY A 516 -8.85 -0.23 -4.78
C GLY A 516 -10.33 0.08 -4.99
N GLY A 517 -11.14 0.16 -3.92
CA GLY A 517 -12.58 0.40 -4.01
C GLY A 517 -13.36 0.07 -2.73
N ILE A 518 -14.70 0.11 -2.81
CA ILE A 518 -15.60 -0.10 -1.67
C ILE A 518 -16.71 -1.09 -2.01
N PHE A 519 -16.96 -2.03 -1.11
CA PHE A 519 -18.10 -2.93 -1.11
C PHE A 519 -19.16 -2.41 -0.12
N PHE A 520 -20.22 -1.81 -0.64
CA PHE A 520 -21.34 -1.30 0.13
C PHE A 520 -22.33 -2.43 0.43
N ASP A 521 -22.33 -2.92 1.66
CA ASP A 521 -23.20 -4.01 2.10
C ASP A 521 -24.50 -3.51 2.73
N GLU A 522 -25.48 -4.40 2.84
CA GLU A 522 -26.84 -4.10 3.31
C GLU A 522 -27.54 -3.04 2.45
N GLY A 523 -27.36 -3.13 1.13
CA GLY A 523 -27.92 -2.20 0.16
C GLY A 523 -29.45 -2.26 0.10
N TRP A 524 -30.10 -1.10 -0.01
CA TRP A 524 -31.55 -1.04 -0.19
C TRP A 524 -31.91 -1.25 -1.67
N PRO A 525 -32.78 -2.21 -2.04
CA PRO A 525 -32.96 -2.58 -3.45
C PRO A 525 -34.04 -1.78 -4.20
N GLU A 526 -34.84 -0.96 -3.51
CA GLU A 526 -35.95 -0.21 -4.12
C GLU A 526 -35.56 1.26 -4.40
N CYS A 527 -36.14 1.87 -5.43
CA CYS A 527 -35.80 3.25 -5.81
C CYS A 527 -36.23 4.28 -4.75
N GLY A 528 -37.32 3.99 -4.02
CA GLY A 528 -38.00 4.94 -3.17
C GLY A 528 -38.78 6.01 -3.95
N PRO A 529 -39.48 6.91 -3.25
CA PRO A 529 -40.16 8.05 -3.87
C PRO A 529 -39.17 8.91 -4.66
N ASP A 530 -39.51 9.25 -5.91
CA ASP A 530 -38.68 10.07 -6.81
C ASP A 530 -37.22 9.62 -6.92
N ASN A 531 -36.97 8.30 -6.83
CA ASN A 531 -35.65 7.68 -6.88
C ASN A 531 -34.68 8.15 -5.78
N ILE A 532 -35.19 8.62 -4.63
CA ILE A 532 -34.35 9.19 -3.57
C ILE A 532 -33.22 8.24 -3.10
N TYR A 533 -33.47 6.93 -3.02
CA TYR A 533 -32.47 5.97 -2.54
C TYR A 533 -31.40 5.67 -3.59
N SER A 534 -31.80 5.40 -4.84
CA SER A 534 -30.84 5.17 -5.92
C SER A 534 -30.02 6.42 -6.22
N ASN A 535 -30.62 7.61 -6.14
CA ASN A 535 -29.92 8.90 -6.28
C ASN A 535 -28.89 9.11 -5.18
N LEU A 536 -29.19 8.69 -3.94
CA LEU A 536 -28.24 8.76 -2.84
C LEU A 536 -27.04 7.83 -3.08
N TYR A 537 -27.26 6.58 -3.48
CA TYR A 537 -26.17 5.66 -3.81
C TYR A 537 -25.32 6.15 -4.99
N ALA A 538 -25.93 6.71 -6.03
CA ALA A 538 -25.19 7.37 -7.12
C ALA A 538 -24.33 8.53 -6.61
N HIS A 539 -24.83 9.30 -5.63
CA HIS A 539 -24.09 10.40 -5.03
C HIS A 539 -22.89 9.90 -4.20
N ILE A 540 -23.10 8.89 -3.35
CA ILE A 540 -22.04 8.24 -2.56
C ILE A 540 -20.95 7.65 -3.47
N ASN A 541 -21.35 7.00 -4.57
CA ASN A 541 -20.41 6.48 -5.57
C ASN A 541 -19.58 7.61 -6.20
N ALA A 542 -20.25 8.70 -6.59
CA ALA A 542 -19.58 9.84 -7.21
C ALA A 542 -18.64 10.57 -6.22
N TYR A 543 -19.04 10.69 -4.95
CA TYR A 543 -18.19 11.18 -3.86
C TYR A 543 -16.94 10.32 -3.70
N THR A 544 -17.14 9.01 -3.55
CA THR A 544 -16.06 8.01 -3.41
C THR A 544 -15.05 8.15 -4.55
N LYS A 545 -15.53 8.18 -5.80
CA LYS A 545 -14.67 8.25 -6.99
C LYS A 545 -14.01 9.62 -7.21
N ARG A 546 -14.61 10.72 -6.75
CA ARG A 546 -13.98 12.05 -6.81
C ARG A 546 -12.84 12.17 -5.81
N LYS A 547 -13.03 11.64 -4.60
CA LYS A 547 -12.03 11.68 -3.54
C LYS A 547 -10.94 10.61 -3.72
N HIS A 548 -11.32 9.50 -4.35
CA HIS A 548 -10.45 8.37 -4.64
C HIS A 548 -10.60 7.94 -6.11
N PRO A 549 -9.93 8.65 -7.05
CA PRO A 549 -9.91 8.26 -8.46
C PRO A 549 -9.52 6.78 -8.64
N GLY A 550 -10.22 6.08 -9.52
CA GLY A 550 -9.98 4.64 -9.75
C GLY A 550 -10.60 3.69 -8.72
N ALA A 551 -11.37 4.19 -7.74
CA ALA A 551 -12.16 3.36 -6.84
C ALA A 551 -13.21 2.53 -7.61
N TYR A 552 -13.22 1.22 -7.36
CA TYR A 552 -14.26 0.30 -7.84
C TYR A 552 -15.38 0.14 -6.80
N THR A 553 -16.64 0.30 -7.19
CA THR A 553 -17.75 0.29 -6.23
C THR A 553 -18.76 -0.83 -6.49
N VAL A 554 -19.11 -1.55 -5.43
CA VAL A 554 -20.12 -2.61 -5.43
C VAL A 554 -21.23 -2.26 -4.44
N LEU A 555 -22.49 -2.46 -4.81
CA LEU A 555 -23.61 -2.43 -3.86
C LEU A 555 -24.22 -3.83 -3.73
N ASN A 556 -24.30 -4.32 -2.49
CA ASN A 556 -24.85 -5.61 -2.14
C ASN A 556 -26.18 -5.50 -1.37
N PRO A 557 -27.33 -5.62 -2.05
CA PRO A 557 -28.62 -5.91 -1.40
C PRO A 557 -28.88 -7.39 -1.11
N GLY A 558 -28.02 -8.32 -1.57
CA GLY A 558 -28.22 -9.78 -1.48
C GLY A 558 -29.42 -10.32 -2.26
N SER A 559 -30.07 -9.49 -3.08
CA SER A 559 -31.39 -9.76 -3.67
C SER A 559 -31.60 -9.00 -4.97
N THR A 560 -32.71 -9.28 -5.67
CA THR A 560 -33.06 -8.57 -6.91
C THR A 560 -33.20 -7.07 -6.65
N ILE A 561 -32.77 -6.28 -7.63
CA ILE A 561 -32.67 -4.82 -7.50
C ILE A 561 -33.42 -4.09 -8.60
N ALA A 562 -34.02 -2.94 -8.30
CA ALA A 562 -34.76 -2.15 -9.27
C ALA A 562 -33.85 -1.49 -10.33
N GLN A 563 -34.37 -1.32 -11.55
CA GLN A 563 -33.58 -0.80 -12.69
C GLN A 563 -32.97 0.60 -12.45
N CYS A 564 -33.57 1.43 -11.60
CA CYS A 564 -33.03 2.74 -11.23
C CYS A 564 -31.61 2.67 -10.63
N TYR A 565 -31.14 1.49 -10.24
CA TYR A 565 -29.79 1.26 -9.72
C TYR A 565 -28.73 0.95 -10.78
N GLU A 566 -29.10 0.64 -12.03
CA GLU A 566 -28.17 0.16 -13.06
C GLU A 566 -26.92 1.05 -13.22
N ASP A 567 -27.10 2.37 -13.13
CA ASP A 567 -26.04 3.36 -13.31
C ASP A 567 -25.53 3.95 -11.97
N THR A 568 -25.87 3.34 -10.83
CA THR A 568 -25.50 3.85 -9.49
C THR A 568 -24.12 3.42 -9.00
N MET A 569 -23.68 2.21 -9.36
CA MET A 569 -22.40 1.59 -8.97
C MET A 569 -21.72 0.92 -10.17
N ASP A 570 -20.45 0.55 -10.04
CA ASP A 570 -19.79 -0.26 -11.09
C ASP A 570 -20.46 -1.64 -11.22
N THR A 571 -20.78 -2.26 -10.07
CA THR A 571 -21.41 -3.58 -10.00
C THR A 571 -22.46 -3.66 -8.89
N LEU A 572 -23.51 -4.45 -9.14
CA LEU A 572 -24.61 -4.74 -8.24
C LEU A 572 -24.61 -6.24 -7.94
N LEU A 573 -24.61 -6.61 -6.66
CA LEU A 573 -24.72 -8.00 -6.24
C LEU A 573 -26.20 -8.37 -6.10
N THR A 574 -26.77 -8.96 -7.14
CA THR A 574 -28.23 -9.10 -7.27
C THR A 574 -28.77 -10.48 -6.89
N PHE A 575 -27.91 -11.37 -6.40
CA PHE A 575 -28.32 -12.67 -5.91
C PHE A 575 -27.31 -13.21 -4.88
N GLU A 576 -27.82 -13.62 -3.72
CA GLU A 576 -27.05 -14.24 -2.66
C GLU A 576 -27.89 -15.34 -1.99
N SER A 577 -27.79 -16.59 -2.45
CA SER A 577 -28.56 -17.71 -1.88
C SER A 577 -27.97 -19.08 -2.25
N SER A 578 -28.64 -20.16 -1.84
CA SER A 578 -28.16 -21.52 -2.03
C SER A 578 -28.23 -22.00 -3.49
N TYR A 579 -27.42 -23.00 -3.81
CA TYR A 579 -27.42 -23.73 -5.07
C TYR A 579 -28.82 -24.24 -5.46
N GLU A 580 -29.61 -24.74 -4.51
CA GLU A 580 -30.97 -25.24 -4.76
C GLU A 580 -31.93 -24.12 -5.15
N THR A 581 -31.85 -22.96 -4.49
CA THR A 581 -32.61 -21.77 -4.90
C THR A 581 -32.17 -21.34 -6.28
N TYR A 582 -30.86 -21.26 -6.52
CA TYR A 582 -30.31 -20.79 -7.79
C TYR A 582 -30.69 -21.69 -8.97
N THR A 583 -30.76 -23.01 -8.79
CA THR A 583 -31.03 -23.95 -9.90
C THR A 583 -32.50 -24.33 -10.08
N SER A 584 -33.39 -23.88 -9.19
CA SER A 584 -34.82 -24.19 -9.24
C SER A 584 -35.66 -23.00 -9.73
N SER A 585 -36.98 -23.21 -9.77
CA SER A 585 -37.96 -22.15 -10.04
C SER A 585 -38.10 -21.13 -8.91
N ALA A 586 -37.37 -21.28 -7.79
CA ALA A 586 -37.37 -20.33 -6.69
C ALA A 586 -36.48 -19.10 -6.94
N TYR A 587 -35.52 -19.21 -7.87
CA TYR A 587 -34.74 -18.06 -8.31
C TYR A 587 -35.64 -17.00 -8.96
N THR A 588 -35.41 -15.73 -8.59
CA THR A 588 -36.13 -14.57 -9.12
C THR A 588 -35.16 -13.72 -9.92
N ASP A 589 -35.51 -13.44 -11.18
CA ASP A 589 -34.72 -12.54 -12.04
C ASP A 589 -34.94 -11.07 -11.69
N ASN A 590 -33.96 -10.23 -12.03
CA ASN A 590 -34.20 -8.80 -12.15
C ASN A 590 -35.26 -8.55 -13.24
N SER A 591 -36.10 -7.54 -13.04
CA SER A 591 -37.14 -7.16 -14.02
C SER A 591 -36.59 -6.44 -15.26
N TRP A 592 -35.26 -6.33 -15.36
CA TRP A 592 -34.53 -5.61 -16.39
C TRP A 592 -33.26 -6.40 -16.75
N THR A 593 -32.78 -6.19 -17.98
CA THR A 593 -31.54 -6.78 -18.48
C THR A 593 -30.43 -5.74 -18.42
N PRO A 594 -29.25 -6.05 -17.85
CA PRO A 594 -28.16 -5.11 -17.78
C PRO A 594 -27.55 -4.81 -19.15
N LYS A 595 -27.11 -3.57 -19.36
CA LYS A 595 -26.34 -3.15 -20.56
C LYS A 595 -24.98 -3.85 -20.68
N ASP A 596 -24.40 -4.28 -19.56
CA ASP A 596 -23.10 -4.96 -19.45
C ASP A 596 -23.21 -6.05 -18.37
N SER A 597 -22.79 -7.28 -18.65
CA SER A 597 -22.83 -8.38 -17.67
C SER A 597 -21.98 -8.10 -16.42
N ARG A 598 -20.91 -7.29 -16.54
CA ARG A 598 -20.08 -6.85 -15.39
C ARG A 598 -20.87 -6.00 -14.38
N LYS A 599 -22.07 -5.55 -14.72
CA LYS A 599 -22.97 -4.89 -13.76
C LYS A 599 -23.54 -5.85 -12.71
N ILE A 600 -23.49 -7.16 -12.96
CA ILE A 600 -24.17 -8.15 -12.13
C ILE A 600 -23.16 -9.10 -11.49
N TRP A 601 -23.26 -9.24 -10.17
CA TRP A 601 -22.55 -10.23 -9.37
C TRP A 601 -23.54 -11.16 -8.68
N HIS A 602 -23.36 -12.48 -8.81
CA HIS A 602 -24.07 -13.49 -8.03
C HIS A 602 -23.15 -14.24 -7.08
N ILE A 603 -23.63 -14.51 -5.87
CA ILE A 603 -23.02 -15.43 -4.91
C ILE A 603 -23.94 -16.65 -4.74
N VAL A 604 -23.38 -17.85 -4.87
CA VAL A 604 -24.12 -19.10 -4.73
C VAL A 604 -23.40 -20.06 -3.79
N TYR A 605 -23.95 -20.28 -2.59
CA TYR A 605 -23.39 -21.21 -1.60
C TYR A 605 -23.99 -22.63 -1.73
N ARG A 606 -23.40 -23.63 -1.06
CA ARG A 606 -23.71 -25.07 -1.20
C ARG A 606 -23.59 -25.64 -2.62
N VAL A 607 -22.67 -25.13 -3.43
CA VAL A 607 -22.47 -25.65 -4.80
C VAL A 607 -21.55 -26.87 -4.73
N PRO A 608 -21.99 -28.07 -5.15
CA PRO A 608 -21.09 -29.23 -5.24
C PRO A 608 -20.01 -28.98 -6.30
N GLN A 609 -18.78 -29.44 -6.05
CA GLN A 609 -17.63 -29.15 -6.92
C GLN A 609 -17.87 -29.59 -8.39
N ASP A 610 -18.56 -30.71 -8.62
CA ASP A 610 -18.87 -31.21 -9.96
C ASP A 610 -19.96 -30.39 -10.69
N LYS A 611 -20.61 -29.45 -10.00
CA LYS A 611 -21.65 -28.57 -10.55
C LYS A 611 -21.15 -27.16 -10.86
N ILE A 612 -19.95 -26.78 -10.44
CA ILE A 612 -19.38 -25.43 -10.64
C ILE A 612 -19.51 -24.97 -12.10
N ALA A 613 -19.11 -25.80 -13.07
CA ALA A 613 -19.18 -25.45 -14.49
C ALA A 613 -20.63 -25.21 -14.97
N SER A 614 -21.60 -25.97 -14.45
CA SER A 614 -23.01 -25.80 -14.78
C SER A 614 -23.62 -24.54 -14.15
N VAL A 615 -23.20 -24.20 -12.92
CA VAL A 615 -23.58 -22.95 -12.24
C VAL A 615 -23.02 -21.75 -12.97
N ALA A 616 -21.74 -21.80 -13.39
CA ALA A 616 -21.12 -20.74 -14.18
C ALA A 616 -21.84 -20.52 -15.52
N ALA A 617 -22.22 -21.60 -16.22
CA ALA A 617 -23.02 -21.51 -17.43
C ALA A 617 -24.40 -20.89 -17.19
N LEU A 618 -25.10 -21.31 -16.13
CA LEU A 618 -26.39 -20.73 -15.75
C LEU A 618 -26.26 -19.24 -15.38
N ALA A 619 -25.22 -18.87 -14.66
CA ALA A 619 -24.91 -17.48 -14.31
C ALA A 619 -24.71 -16.59 -15.55
N ARG A 620 -24.05 -17.09 -16.60
CA ARG A 620 -23.93 -16.36 -17.88
C ARG A 620 -25.29 -16.16 -18.56
N THR A 621 -26.18 -17.16 -18.53
CA THR A 621 -27.55 -17.00 -19.07
C THR A 621 -28.39 -16.01 -18.27
N ARG A 622 -27.99 -15.72 -17.03
CA ARG A 622 -28.59 -14.72 -16.13
C ARG A 622 -27.82 -13.39 -16.14
N HIS A 623 -26.95 -13.20 -17.12
CA HIS A 623 -26.16 -11.97 -17.32
C HIS A 623 -25.19 -11.62 -16.18
N ALA A 624 -24.81 -12.58 -15.33
CA ALA A 624 -23.85 -12.34 -14.26
C ALA A 624 -22.39 -12.43 -14.76
N GLY A 625 -21.71 -11.27 -14.77
CA GLY A 625 -20.31 -11.12 -15.12
C GLY A 625 -19.36 -11.44 -13.96
N TYR A 626 -19.83 -11.38 -12.71
CA TYR A 626 -19.08 -11.85 -11.55
C TYR A 626 -19.82 -13.00 -10.85
N LEU A 627 -19.08 -14.03 -10.46
CA LEU A 627 -19.63 -15.20 -9.79
C LEU A 627 -18.74 -15.64 -8.63
N GLU A 628 -19.35 -15.77 -7.46
CA GLU A 628 -18.79 -16.48 -6.32
C GLU A 628 -19.56 -17.79 -6.12
N VAL A 629 -18.84 -18.90 -5.98
CA VAL A 629 -19.42 -20.18 -5.56
C VAL A 629 -18.61 -20.76 -4.41
N THR A 630 -19.29 -21.39 -3.46
CA THR A 630 -18.68 -22.06 -2.31
C THR A 630 -19.44 -23.33 -1.98
N ASP A 631 -18.75 -24.34 -1.45
CA ASP A 631 -19.34 -25.55 -0.88
C ASP A 631 -19.81 -25.38 0.57
N ASP A 632 -19.55 -24.23 1.19
CA ASP A 632 -19.98 -23.91 2.55
C ASP A 632 -21.49 -23.57 2.64
N ASP A 633 -22.01 -23.49 3.87
CA ASP A 633 -23.42 -23.20 4.20
C ASP A 633 -23.54 -22.17 5.34
N ASN A 634 -24.78 -21.82 5.64
CA ASN A 634 -25.18 -20.99 6.77
C ASN A 634 -24.64 -21.52 8.11
N PRO A 635 -24.37 -20.64 9.09
CA PRO A 635 -24.80 -19.24 9.14
C PRO A 635 -23.87 -18.23 8.46
N ASN A 636 -22.68 -18.64 7.99
CA ASN A 636 -21.74 -17.74 7.34
C ASN A 636 -20.95 -18.49 6.27
N PRO A 637 -21.42 -18.56 5.01
CA PRO A 637 -20.73 -19.29 3.95
C PRO A 637 -19.42 -18.63 3.47
N TYR A 638 -19.00 -17.54 4.10
CA TYR A 638 -17.88 -16.69 3.71
C TYR A 638 -16.70 -16.75 4.69
N ASP A 639 -16.84 -17.50 5.79
CA ASP A 639 -15.81 -17.61 6.81
C ASP A 639 -14.68 -18.58 6.43
N ASN A 640 -14.90 -19.45 5.44
CA ASN A 640 -13.91 -20.38 4.91
C ASN A 640 -13.66 -20.16 3.42
N VAL A 641 -12.37 -20.13 3.03
CA VAL A 641 -11.99 -20.20 1.62
C VAL A 641 -12.06 -21.66 1.16
N PRO A 642 -12.78 -21.97 0.05
CA PRO A 642 -12.85 -23.32 -0.47
C PRO A 642 -11.47 -23.95 -0.73
N SER A 643 -11.44 -25.29 -0.80
CA SER A 643 -10.21 -26.02 -1.08
C SER A 643 -9.58 -25.59 -2.42
N ASP A 644 -8.26 -25.76 -2.55
CA ASP A 644 -7.52 -25.36 -3.75
C ASP A 644 -8.08 -25.99 -5.04
N ALA A 645 -8.45 -27.28 -4.99
CA ALA A 645 -9.08 -27.99 -6.10
C ALA A 645 -10.46 -27.43 -6.47
N TYR A 646 -11.21 -26.92 -5.48
CA TYR A 646 -12.50 -26.27 -5.70
C TYR A 646 -12.31 -24.91 -6.38
N MET A 647 -11.39 -24.08 -5.87
CA MET A 647 -11.07 -22.77 -6.45
C MET A 647 -10.56 -22.90 -7.89
N HIS A 648 -9.71 -23.89 -8.19
CA HIS A 648 -9.29 -24.17 -9.56
C HIS A 648 -10.45 -24.54 -10.47
N ALA A 649 -11.38 -25.38 -10.01
CA ALA A 649 -12.57 -25.72 -10.79
C ALA A 649 -13.44 -24.49 -11.10
N GLN A 650 -13.51 -23.52 -10.18
CA GLN A 650 -14.19 -22.24 -10.40
C GLN A 650 -13.45 -21.36 -11.41
N MET A 651 -12.12 -21.25 -11.30
CA MET A 651 -11.30 -20.51 -12.27
C MET A 651 -11.39 -21.11 -13.67
N ASP A 652 -11.45 -22.43 -13.80
CA ASP A 652 -11.57 -23.12 -15.09
C ASP A 652 -12.94 -22.94 -15.74
N ALA A 653 -13.99 -22.68 -14.94
CA ALA A 653 -15.36 -22.48 -15.40
C ALA A 653 -15.65 -21.08 -15.97
N VAL A 654 -14.75 -20.11 -15.75
CA VAL A 654 -14.89 -18.72 -16.18
C VAL A 654 -13.85 -18.34 -17.24
N SER A 655 -14.19 -17.41 -18.12
CA SER A 655 -13.29 -16.96 -19.19
C SER A 655 -12.20 -16.01 -18.69
N GLY A 656 -12.45 -15.30 -17.60
CA GLY A 656 -11.65 -14.16 -17.15
C GLY A 656 -11.91 -12.91 -17.98
N ALA A 657 -11.67 -11.74 -17.38
CA ALA A 657 -11.77 -10.42 -17.98
C ALA A 657 -11.07 -9.38 -17.09
N ARG A 658 -11.26 -8.10 -17.39
CA ARG A 658 -10.81 -6.99 -16.53
C ARG A 658 -11.97 -6.35 -15.80
N VAL A 659 -11.71 -5.90 -14.59
CA VAL A 659 -12.63 -5.10 -13.79
C VAL A 659 -12.93 -3.79 -14.52
N HIS A 660 -14.20 -3.49 -14.73
CA HIS A 660 -14.62 -2.22 -15.32
C HIS A 660 -14.79 -1.18 -14.21
N LYS A 661 -13.98 -0.12 -14.24
CA LYS A 661 -14.02 0.97 -13.26
C LYS A 661 -14.41 2.26 -13.98
N ALA A 662 -15.65 2.70 -13.84
CA ALA A 662 -16.08 3.96 -14.44
C ALA A 662 -15.49 5.15 -13.65
N ALA A 663 -15.21 6.27 -14.33
CA ALA A 663 -14.90 7.51 -13.63
C ALA A 663 -16.12 8.03 -12.84
N ALA A 664 -15.91 8.99 -11.94
CA ALA A 664 -17.01 9.67 -11.26
C ALA A 664 -17.97 10.30 -12.30
N ALA A 665 -19.27 10.10 -12.12
CA ALA A 665 -20.26 10.72 -13.00
C ALA A 665 -20.13 12.25 -12.93
N LEU A 666 -19.99 12.90 -14.08
CA LEU A 666 -20.00 14.36 -14.18
C LEU A 666 -21.44 14.85 -13.99
N LEU A 667 -21.63 15.74 -13.02
CA LEU A 667 -22.89 16.41 -12.81
C LEU A 667 -23.13 17.40 -13.96
N GLY A 668 -24.15 17.15 -14.78
CA GLY A 668 -24.50 18.04 -15.90
C GLY A 668 -25.23 19.31 -15.46
N GLY A 669 -25.07 20.40 -16.22
CA GLY A 669 -25.83 21.65 -16.05
C GLY A 669 -24.98 22.91 -16.18
N SER A 670 -25.66 24.06 -16.24
CA SER A 670 -25.03 25.39 -16.17
C SER A 670 -25.94 26.28 -15.34
N TYR A 671 -25.66 26.38 -14.06
CA TYR A 671 -26.34 27.32 -13.17
C TYR A 671 -25.35 27.80 -12.10
N VAL A 672 -25.59 29.00 -11.60
CA VAL A 672 -24.89 29.56 -10.43
C VAL A 672 -25.76 29.25 -9.22
N ALA A 673 -25.31 28.36 -8.34
CA ALA A 673 -26.07 28.07 -7.12
C ALA A 673 -25.90 29.17 -6.07
N GLY A 674 -27.00 29.42 -5.34
CA GLY A 674 -27.06 30.40 -4.27
C GLY A 674 -26.36 29.96 -2.99
N LEU A 675 -26.28 30.88 -2.03
CA LEU A 675 -25.70 30.66 -0.71
C LEU A 675 -26.70 29.93 0.22
N PRO A 676 -26.32 28.83 0.91
CA PRO A 676 -27.10 28.26 2.00
C PRO A 676 -27.04 29.19 3.23
N ASN A 677 -27.78 30.30 3.17
CA ASN A 677 -27.64 31.45 4.06
C ASN A 677 -28.03 31.19 5.52
N ASP A 678 -28.88 30.21 5.76
CA ASP A 678 -29.40 29.82 7.08
C ASP A 678 -28.71 28.58 7.64
N ALA A 679 -27.59 28.15 7.04
CA ALA A 679 -26.82 27.03 7.56
C ALA A 679 -26.45 27.28 9.04
N GLN A 680 -26.77 26.31 9.90
CA GLN A 680 -26.57 26.42 11.34
C GLN A 680 -26.33 25.06 11.99
N VAL A 681 -25.58 25.08 13.09
CA VAL A 681 -25.38 23.91 13.96
C VAL A 681 -26.64 23.72 14.81
N ILE A 682 -27.26 22.53 14.73
CA ILE A 682 -28.46 22.20 15.51
C ILE A 682 -28.19 21.22 16.65
N ALA A 683 -27.09 20.48 16.59
CA ALA A 683 -26.66 19.61 17.66
C ALA A 683 -25.13 19.49 17.65
N SER A 684 -24.58 19.35 18.86
CA SER A 684 -23.18 19.02 19.09
C SER A 684 -23.12 17.94 20.15
N ASP A 685 -22.26 16.95 19.92
CA ASP A 685 -22.00 15.88 20.87
C ASP A 685 -20.51 15.69 21.14
N TYR A 686 -20.13 14.61 21.83
CA TYR A 686 -18.73 14.32 22.17
C TYR A 686 -17.83 14.18 20.95
N THR A 687 -18.30 13.59 19.86
CA THR A 687 -17.48 13.34 18.65
C THR A 687 -18.20 13.70 17.36
N SER A 688 -19.29 14.48 17.44
CA SER A 688 -20.09 14.83 16.27
C SER A 688 -20.71 16.21 16.35
N VAL A 689 -20.99 16.78 15.17
CA VAL A 689 -21.70 18.03 14.98
C VAL A 689 -22.74 17.85 13.88
N THR A 690 -23.99 18.19 14.15
CA THR A 690 -25.07 18.18 13.16
C THR A 690 -25.38 19.58 12.68
N ILE A 691 -25.34 19.77 11.36
CA ILE A 691 -25.59 21.03 10.67
C ILE A 691 -26.84 20.86 9.80
N THR A 692 -27.67 21.90 9.70
CA THR A 692 -28.83 21.96 8.80
C THR A 692 -28.82 23.24 7.97
N TRP A 693 -29.50 23.25 6.83
CA TRP A 693 -29.73 24.42 5.97
C TRP A 693 -31.08 24.28 5.24
N SER A 694 -31.59 25.37 4.67
CA SER A 694 -32.75 25.33 3.79
C SER A 694 -32.38 24.98 2.34
N PRO A 695 -33.32 24.46 1.53
CA PRO A 695 -33.09 24.22 0.11
C PRO A 695 -32.70 25.50 -0.63
N VAL A 696 -31.60 25.43 -1.39
CA VAL A 696 -31.18 26.46 -2.34
C VAL A 696 -31.71 26.08 -3.73
N PRO A 697 -32.54 26.94 -4.37
CA PRO A 697 -33.06 26.68 -5.71
C PRO A 697 -31.94 26.41 -6.72
N GLY A 698 -32.07 25.32 -7.47
CA GLY A 698 -31.13 24.92 -8.51
C GLY A 698 -29.86 24.20 -8.03
N ALA A 699 -29.62 24.08 -6.71
CA ALA A 699 -28.48 23.31 -6.21
C ALA A 699 -28.59 21.81 -6.61
N LEU A 700 -27.49 21.21 -7.08
CA LEU A 700 -27.43 19.76 -7.34
C LEU A 700 -27.09 18.94 -6.09
N GLY A 701 -26.59 19.59 -5.05
CA GLY A 701 -26.20 18.98 -3.79
C GLY A 701 -25.56 20.01 -2.86
N TYR A 702 -25.07 19.53 -1.72
CA TYR A 702 -24.35 20.33 -0.74
C TYR A 702 -23.09 19.61 -0.30
N ALA A 703 -21.98 20.33 -0.26
CA ALA A 703 -20.71 19.84 0.25
C ALA A 703 -20.39 20.55 1.57
N VAL A 704 -19.95 19.78 2.55
CA VAL A 704 -19.45 20.30 3.83
C VAL A 704 -17.94 20.20 3.81
N TYR A 705 -17.27 21.33 4.08
CA TYR A 705 -15.83 21.42 4.16
C TYR A 705 -15.38 21.68 5.59
N GLN A 706 -14.28 21.07 5.99
CA GLN A 706 -13.56 21.35 7.23
C GLN A 706 -12.09 21.58 6.87
N ASN A 707 -11.51 22.71 7.32
CA ASN A 707 -10.13 23.08 7.02
C ASN A 707 -9.78 23.07 5.51
N GLY A 708 -10.74 23.44 4.66
CA GLY A 708 -10.57 23.48 3.20
C GLY A 708 -10.70 22.13 2.48
N GLN A 709 -10.88 21.03 3.22
CA GLN A 709 -11.10 19.69 2.67
C GLN A 709 -12.58 19.32 2.72
N ILE A 710 -13.07 18.64 1.69
CA ILE A 710 -14.43 18.10 1.69
C ILE A 710 -14.52 16.93 2.67
N VAL A 711 -15.44 17.02 3.63
CA VAL A 711 -15.70 15.96 4.61
C VAL A 711 -16.98 15.19 4.30
N MET A 712 -17.90 15.78 3.55
CA MET A 712 -19.14 15.14 3.07
C MET A 712 -19.68 15.83 1.82
N GLU A 713 -20.39 15.09 0.99
CA GLU A 713 -21.20 15.61 -0.12
C GLU A 713 -22.58 14.94 -0.12
N MET A 714 -23.65 15.72 -0.24
CA MET A 714 -25.01 15.19 -0.15
C MET A 714 -25.85 15.63 -1.35
N PRO A 715 -26.79 14.79 -1.84
CA PRO A 715 -27.74 15.19 -2.87
C PRO A 715 -28.65 16.32 -2.37
N ALA A 716 -29.21 17.11 -3.30
CA ALA A 716 -30.00 18.30 -2.99
C ALA A 716 -31.24 18.05 -2.11
N SER A 717 -31.72 16.80 -2.05
CA SER A 717 -32.83 16.38 -1.20
C SER A 717 -32.46 16.27 0.28
N LEU A 718 -31.18 16.19 0.62
CA LEU A 718 -30.69 16.08 2.00
C LEU A 718 -30.16 17.44 2.48
N LEU A 719 -30.78 17.93 3.55
CA LEU A 719 -30.64 19.30 4.07
C LEU A 719 -29.99 19.34 5.47
N ARG A 720 -29.31 18.25 5.79
CA ARG A 720 -28.70 17.96 7.07
C ARG A 720 -27.42 17.16 6.83
N ALA A 721 -26.42 17.40 7.65
CA ALA A 721 -25.18 16.63 7.68
C ALA A 721 -24.75 16.43 9.14
N THR A 722 -24.34 15.22 9.50
CA THR A 722 -23.75 14.92 10.81
C THR A 722 -22.29 14.57 10.63
N VAL A 723 -21.41 15.56 10.84
CA VAL A 723 -19.96 15.36 10.82
C VAL A 723 -19.59 14.58 12.08
N GLY A 724 -19.11 13.34 11.91
CA GLY A 724 -18.67 12.47 13.01
C GLY A 724 -17.15 12.32 13.08
N MET A 725 -16.67 11.39 13.91
CA MET A 725 -15.25 11.10 14.13
C MET A 725 -14.40 12.32 14.53
N LEU A 726 -15.02 13.30 15.18
CA LEU A 726 -14.33 14.49 15.70
C LEU A 726 -13.74 14.21 17.08
N ASP A 727 -12.65 14.88 17.42
CA ASP A 727 -12.09 14.81 18.77
C ASP A 727 -13.03 15.44 19.82
N PRO A 728 -13.16 14.85 21.02
CA PRO A 728 -13.88 15.46 22.13
C PRO A 728 -13.25 16.74 22.67
N GLY A 729 -14.09 17.65 23.16
CA GLY A 729 -13.67 18.89 23.81
C GLY A 729 -13.09 19.96 22.87
N MET A 730 -13.28 19.82 21.57
CA MET A 730 -12.81 20.78 20.57
C MET A 730 -13.66 22.04 20.56
N SER A 731 -13.01 23.18 20.37
CA SER A 731 -13.66 24.49 20.24
C SER A 731 -13.28 25.15 18.93
N ASN A 732 -14.12 26.06 18.44
CA ASN A 732 -13.90 26.82 17.21
C ASN A 732 -13.74 25.95 15.95
N LEU A 733 -14.41 24.80 15.89
CA LEU A 733 -14.49 24.00 14.67
C LEU A 733 -15.22 24.82 13.60
N SER A 734 -14.59 25.05 12.46
CA SER A 734 -15.18 25.80 11.34
C SER A 734 -15.59 24.85 10.23
N PHE A 735 -16.88 24.86 9.91
CA PHE A 735 -17.44 24.13 8.78
C PHE A 735 -17.94 25.10 7.73
N GLU A 736 -17.58 24.85 6.48
CA GLU A 736 -18.00 25.65 5.33
C GLU A 736 -18.96 24.83 4.47
N ILE A 737 -20.21 25.29 4.35
CA ILE A 737 -21.25 24.63 3.57
C ILE A 737 -21.34 25.31 2.20
N LYS A 738 -21.21 24.52 1.14
CA LYS A 738 -21.27 24.97 -0.26
C LYS A 738 -22.34 24.21 -1.02
N THR A 739 -22.99 24.85 -1.97
CA THR A 739 -23.76 24.13 -2.98
C THR A 739 -22.82 23.47 -3.99
N VAL A 740 -23.11 22.23 -4.39
CA VAL A 740 -22.37 21.51 -5.42
C VAL A 740 -22.75 22.07 -6.81
N MET A 741 -21.75 22.25 -7.68
CA MET A 741 -21.92 22.75 -9.05
C MET A 741 -21.26 21.79 -10.07
N PRO A 742 -21.71 21.78 -11.34
CA PRO A 742 -21.18 20.95 -12.44
C PRO A 742 -19.65 20.96 -12.63
N SER A 743 -18.97 22.07 -12.33
CA SER A 743 -17.52 22.27 -12.49
C SER A 743 -16.68 21.82 -11.29
N GLY A 744 -17.28 21.26 -10.24
CA GLY A 744 -16.57 20.87 -8.99
C GLY A 744 -16.05 22.05 -8.15
N SER A 745 -16.15 23.29 -8.65
CA SER A 745 -15.56 24.49 -8.04
C SER A 745 -16.34 25.06 -6.85
N GLY A 746 -17.48 24.45 -6.47
CA GLY A 746 -18.32 24.87 -5.34
C GLY A 746 -18.99 26.23 -5.52
N GLY A 747 -20.27 26.35 -5.16
CA GLY A 747 -20.99 27.63 -5.16
C GLY A 747 -20.61 28.52 -3.97
N SER A 748 -21.34 29.62 -3.79
CA SER A 748 -21.15 30.52 -2.64
C SER A 748 -21.29 29.76 -1.31
N SER A 749 -20.49 30.14 -0.31
CA SER A 749 -20.32 29.35 0.91
C SER A 749 -20.75 30.06 2.19
N ARG A 750 -21.29 29.29 3.13
CA ARG A 750 -21.62 29.74 4.48
C ARG A 750 -20.77 29.01 5.50
N SER A 751 -20.03 29.75 6.31
CA SER A 751 -19.31 29.18 7.44
C SER A 751 -20.18 29.14 8.70
N VAL A 752 -20.09 28.04 9.44
CA VAL A 752 -20.66 27.87 10.78
C VAL A 752 -19.55 27.41 11.73
N THR A 753 -19.64 27.86 12.97
CA THR A 753 -18.70 27.46 14.02
C THR A 753 -19.38 26.52 15.01
N ALA A 754 -18.66 25.48 15.44
CA ALA A 754 -19.15 24.49 16.39
C ALA A 754 -18.10 24.14 17.44
N SER A 755 -18.53 23.37 18.43
CA SER A 755 -17.69 22.73 19.44
C SER A 755 -18.20 21.32 19.72
N THR A 756 -17.32 20.44 20.19
CA THR A 756 -17.70 19.11 20.72
C THR A 756 -17.71 19.13 22.25
N LYS A 757 -18.49 18.24 22.87
CA LYS A 757 -18.53 18.11 24.33
C LYS A 757 -17.19 17.55 24.83
N ALA A 758 -16.72 18.04 25.97
CA ALA A 758 -15.56 17.46 26.65
C ALA A 758 -15.97 16.17 27.39
N LEU A 759 -15.12 15.15 27.35
CA LEU A 759 -15.32 13.93 28.12
C LEU A 759 -15.21 14.20 29.63
N PRO A 760 -15.97 13.48 30.48
CA PRO A 760 -15.76 13.49 31.92
C PRO A 760 -14.40 12.86 32.28
N ALA A 761 -13.94 13.06 33.52
CA ALA A 761 -12.66 12.52 34.00
C ALA A 761 -12.54 10.98 33.91
N GLY A 762 -13.68 10.27 33.91
CA GLY A 762 -13.73 8.82 33.71
C GLY A 762 -13.55 8.37 32.26
N GLY A 763 -13.34 9.29 31.32
CA GLY A 763 -13.15 8.99 29.90
C GLY A 763 -14.48 8.83 29.15
N SER A 764 -14.44 8.02 28.10
CA SER A 764 -15.56 7.77 27.18
C SER A 764 -16.53 6.68 27.64
N ILE A 765 -16.13 5.82 28.58
CA ILE A 765 -16.98 4.83 29.23
C ILE A 765 -17.07 5.17 30.71
N THR A 766 -18.28 5.39 31.21
CA THR A 766 -18.53 5.84 32.58
C THR A 766 -19.76 5.16 33.19
N ASN A 767 -20.07 5.47 34.44
CA ASN A 767 -21.25 4.97 35.15
C ASN A 767 -21.43 3.45 35.08
N VAL A 768 -20.30 2.73 35.11
CA VAL A 768 -20.30 1.28 34.99
C VAL A 768 -20.76 0.66 36.31
N SER A 769 -21.75 -0.23 36.23
CA SER A 769 -22.28 -0.92 37.40
C SER A 769 -22.90 -2.26 37.03
N TYR A 770 -23.12 -3.11 38.03
CA TYR A 770 -23.83 -4.36 37.88
C TYR A 770 -24.78 -4.60 39.05
N ARG A 771 -25.82 -5.40 38.81
CA ARG A 771 -26.74 -5.90 39.86
C ARG A 771 -27.23 -7.30 39.53
N LYS A 772 -27.56 -8.09 40.56
CA LYS A 772 -28.09 -9.45 40.39
C LYS A 772 -29.62 -9.43 40.42
N GLU A 773 -30.24 -10.11 39.47
CA GLU A 773 -31.69 -10.31 39.36
C GLU A 773 -31.98 -11.80 39.16
N GLY A 774 -32.03 -12.55 40.27
CA GLY A 774 -32.18 -14.00 40.23
C GLY A 774 -30.98 -14.69 39.56
N ALA A 775 -31.23 -15.42 38.47
CA ALA A 775 -30.20 -16.11 37.67
C ALA A 775 -29.53 -15.20 36.63
N THR A 776 -30.03 -13.97 36.44
CA THR A 776 -29.51 -12.99 35.49
C THR A 776 -28.72 -11.92 36.23
N VAL A 777 -27.62 -11.48 35.64
CA VAL A 777 -26.89 -10.30 36.10
C VAL A 777 -27.06 -9.20 35.08
N VAL A 778 -27.45 -8.02 35.55
CA VAL A 778 -27.64 -6.84 34.71
C VAL A 778 -26.43 -5.93 34.87
N TYR A 779 -25.66 -5.75 33.80
CA TYR A 779 -24.56 -4.79 33.72
C TYR A 779 -25.03 -3.55 32.98
N THR A 780 -24.50 -2.39 33.37
CA THR A 780 -24.79 -1.11 32.72
C THR A 780 -23.52 -0.30 32.58
N ALA A 781 -23.42 0.48 31.51
CA ALA A 781 -22.34 1.44 31.28
C ALA A 781 -22.84 2.59 30.39
N ASP A 782 -22.41 3.80 30.66
CA ASP A 782 -22.60 4.93 29.75
C ASP A 782 -21.42 5.04 28.80
N VAL A 783 -21.67 4.85 27.51
CA VAL A 783 -20.70 4.92 26.44
C VAL A 783 -20.95 6.20 25.64
N LEU A 784 -20.08 7.18 25.81
CA LEU A 784 -20.27 8.57 25.40
C LEU A 784 -19.80 8.86 23.96
N VAL A 785 -19.01 7.96 23.38
CA VAL A 785 -18.48 8.06 22.01
C VAL A 785 -18.75 6.76 21.27
N PRO A 786 -18.88 6.78 19.93
CA PRO A 786 -19.10 5.56 19.17
C PRO A 786 -17.83 4.68 19.18
N PHE A 787 -18.03 3.38 19.37
CA PHE A 787 -17.02 2.34 19.20
C PHE A 787 -17.45 1.37 18.10
N ALA A 788 -16.49 0.64 17.52
CA ALA A 788 -16.83 -0.47 16.63
C ALA A 788 -17.35 -1.67 17.44
N PHE A 789 -16.76 -1.88 18.63
CA PHE A 789 -17.14 -2.91 19.58
C PHE A 789 -17.31 -2.32 20.97
N VAL A 790 -18.43 -2.65 21.60
CA VAL A 790 -18.65 -2.46 23.05
C VAL A 790 -18.85 -3.84 23.64
N ARG A 791 -17.82 -4.34 24.34
CA ARG A 791 -17.78 -5.69 24.90
C ARG A 791 -17.94 -5.67 26.40
N LEU A 792 -18.61 -6.70 26.91
CA LEU A 792 -18.62 -7.03 28.33
C LEU A 792 -17.87 -8.33 28.52
N PHE A 793 -16.74 -8.27 29.22
CA PHE A 793 -16.02 -9.46 29.68
C PHE A 793 -16.33 -9.73 31.14
N ILE A 794 -16.41 -11.00 31.53
CA ILE A 794 -16.72 -11.41 32.89
C ILE A 794 -15.72 -12.48 33.33
N GLY A 795 -15.13 -12.27 34.50
CA GLY A 795 -14.19 -13.17 35.17
C GLY A 795 -14.88 -14.38 35.80
N GLY A 796 -14.08 -15.36 36.17
CA GLY A 796 -14.48 -16.57 36.89
C GLY A 796 -13.59 -16.80 38.11
N PRO A 797 -13.76 -17.92 38.83
CA PRO A 797 -12.94 -18.26 39.98
C PRO A 797 -11.47 -18.40 39.59
N HIS A 798 -10.63 -17.56 40.18
CA HIS A 798 -9.20 -17.62 40.02
C HIS A 798 -8.62 -18.83 40.76
N LYS A 799 -7.71 -19.56 40.11
CA LYS A 799 -6.94 -20.66 40.69
C LYS A 799 -5.50 -20.21 40.97
N ALA A 800 -4.63 -21.15 41.36
CA ALA A 800 -3.21 -20.88 41.48
C ALA A 800 -2.61 -20.49 40.12
N ILE A 801 -1.56 -19.65 40.16
CA ILE A 801 -0.78 -19.24 38.98
C ILE A 801 -0.31 -20.51 38.23
N GLY A 802 -0.37 -20.48 36.89
CA GLY A 802 -0.09 -21.64 36.03
C GLY A 802 -1.25 -22.64 35.90
N THR A 803 -2.35 -22.46 36.65
CA THR A 803 -3.55 -23.32 36.56
C THR A 803 -4.84 -22.54 36.23
N SER A 804 -4.82 -21.22 36.40
CA SER A 804 -5.91 -20.34 35.98
C SER A 804 -5.88 -20.19 34.46
N ALA A 805 -7.00 -20.48 33.81
CA ALA A 805 -7.21 -20.27 32.38
C ALA A 805 -8.19 -19.11 32.17
N GLY A 806 -8.02 -18.38 31.08
CA GLY A 806 -8.87 -17.22 30.73
C GLY A 806 -8.15 -16.28 29.78
N TRP A 807 -8.88 -15.33 29.20
CA TRP A 807 -8.29 -14.30 28.37
C TRP A 807 -7.69 -13.18 29.25
N PRO A 808 -6.40 -12.83 29.12
CA PRO A 808 -5.82 -11.71 29.87
C PRO A 808 -6.18 -10.37 29.20
N ILE A 809 -6.64 -9.41 30.00
CA ILE A 809 -6.87 -8.01 29.59
C ILE A 809 -5.93 -7.11 30.38
N ASP A 810 -5.05 -6.40 29.67
CA ASP A 810 -4.11 -5.45 30.26
C ASP A 810 -4.84 -4.26 30.91
N ALA A 811 -4.47 -3.96 32.15
CA ALA A 811 -4.97 -2.83 32.94
C ALA A 811 -3.93 -1.73 33.14
N GLY A 812 -2.75 -1.86 32.49
CA GLY A 812 -1.66 -0.90 32.56
C GLY A 812 -0.86 -0.98 33.85
N ILE A 813 -0.04 0.03 34.09
CA ILE A 813 0.81 0.12 35.29
C ILE A 813 0.05 0.84 36.40
N ASN A 814 0.02 0.22 37.57
CA ASN A 814 -0.53 0.86 38.77
C ASN A 814 0.39 2.01 39.21
N ALA A 815 -0.14 3.24 39.19
CA ALA A 815 0.66 4.44 39.44
C ALA A 815 1.26 4.51 40.86
N ASP A 816 0.65 3.85 41.85
CA ASP A 816 1.12 3.87 43.25
C ASP A 816 2.22 2.85 43.50
N THR A 817 2.22 1.74 42.76
CA THR A 817 3.12 0.60 43.00
C THR A 817 4.14 0.37 41.88
N ASP A 818 3.97 1.01 40.73
CA ASP A 818 4.75 0.80 39.49
C ASP A 818 4.70 -0.66 38.99
N ILE A 819 3.63 -1.38 39.32
CA ILE A 819 3.43 -2.79 38.98
C ILE A 819 2.40 -2.88 37.84
N ALA A 820 2.75 -3.60 36.78
CA ALA A 820 1.81 -3.92 35.72
C ALA A 820 0.65 -4.79 36.24
N GLN A 821 -0.57 -4.45 35.84
CA GLN A 821 -1.80 -5.10 36.27
C GLN A 821 -2.61 -5.63 35.08
N TYR A 822 -3.41 -6.67 35.33
CA TYR A 822 -4.30 -7.25 34.32
C TYR A 822 -5.53 -7.87 34.98
N LYS A 823 -6.53 -8.21 34.16
CA LYS A 823 -7.68 -9.02 34.55
C LYS A 823 -7.76 -10.27 33.70
N LEU A 824 -8.03 -11.40 34.33
CA LEU A 824 -8.26 -12.67 33.63
C LEU A 824 -9.78 -12.88 33.51
N VAL A 825 -10.28 -12.97 32.27
CA VAL A 825 -11.71 -13.09 31.99
C VAL A 825 -12.05 -14.44 31.37
N ASN A 826 -13.21 -15.00 31.71
CA ASN A 826 -13.62 -16.35 31.27
C ASN A 826 -14.83 -16.33 30.34
N TYR A 827 -15.53 -15.20 30.28
CA TYR A 827 -16.77 -15.05 29.54
C TYR A 827 -16.76 -13.72 28.79
N LEU A 828 -17.46 -13.70 27.66
CA LEU A 828 -17.58 -12.55 26.76
C LEU A 828 -19.02 -12.43 26.29
N VAL A 829 -19.57 -11.23 26.39
CA VAL A 829 -20.78 -10.81 25.71
C VAL A 829 -20.40 -9.78 24.65
N GLU A 830 -20.76 -10.07 23.41
CA GLU A 830 -20.52 -9.19 22.27
C GLU A 830 -21.76 -9.13 21.38
N GLY A 831 -22.08 -7.93 20.89
CA GLY A 831 -23.14 -7.71 19.93
C GLY A 831 -23.81 -6.35 20.05
N ASN A 832 -25.09 -6.32 19.73
CA ASN A 832 -25.97 -5.17 19.72
C ASN A 832 -27.41 -5.57 20.09
N ASP A 833 -28.33 -4.62 19.97
CA ASP A 833 -29.75 -4.78 20.35
C ASP A 833 -30.51 -5.84 19.54
N PHE A 834 -29.96 -6.26 18.39
CA PHE A 834 -30.55 -7.27 17.51
C PHE A 834 -29.92 -8.67 17.71
N TYR A 835 -28.60 -8.71 17.88
CA TYR A 835 -27.83 -9.93 18.10
C TYR A 835 -26.84 -9.72 19.24
N SER A 836 -26.91 -10.53 20.28
CA SER A 836 -25.95 -10.47 21.40
C SER A 836 -25.57 -11.88 21.85
N GLY A 837 -24.37 -12.30 21.44
CA GLY A 837 -23.82 -13.61 21.72
C GLY A 837 -23.19 -13.66 23.11
N PHE A 838 -23.33 -14.80 23.78
CA PHE A 838 -22.68 -15.09 25.05
C PHE A 838 -21.72 -16.25 24.87
N TYR A 839 -20.46 -16.06 25.23
CA TYR A 839 -19.38 -17.01 24.96
C TYR A 839 -18.56 -17.30 26.21
N LYS A 840 -17.94 -18.48 26.24
CA LYS A 840 -16.96 -18.91 27.25
C LYS A 840 -15.60 -19.07 26.58
N TYR A 841 -14.56 -18.57 27.23
CA TYR A 841 -13.19 -18.72 26.77
C TYR A 841 -12.82 -20.20 26.66
N SER A 842 -12.28 -20.59 25.52
CA SER A 842 -11.87 -21.97 25.21
C SER A 842 -10.46 -22.07 24.62
N GLY A 843 -9.72 -20.95 24.58
CA GLY A 843 -8.33 -20.93 24.16
C GLY A 843 -7.37 -21.61 25.15
N ALA A 844 -6.14 -21.85 24.71
CA ALA A 844 -5.16 -22.63 25.46
C ALA A 844 -4.41 -21.81 26.54
N TYR A 845 -4.71 -20.51 26.71
CA TYR A 845 -3.98 -19.67 27.64
C TYR A 845 -4.13 -20.14 29.09
N VAL A 846 -2.98 -20.28 29.74
CA VAL A 846 -2.85 -20.42 31.18
C VAL A 846 -2.01 -19.26 31.71
N GLU A 847 -2.38 -18.77 32.89
CA GLU A 847 -1.73 -17.65 33.53
C GLU A 847 -0.22 -17.87 33.73
N GLY A 848 0.60 -16.95 33.21
CA GLY A 848 2.06 -17.05 33.20
C GLY A 848 2.63 -17.87 32.03
N GLY A 849 1.78 -18.38 31.13
CA GLY A 849 2.16 -19.00 29.87
C GLY A 849 2.50 -18.00 28.77
N GLY A 850 2.64 -18.49 27.53
CA GLY A 850 2.89 -17.67 26.34
C GLY A 850 1.65 -16.88 25.88
N ASN A 851 1.60 -16.55 24.60
CA ASN A 851 0.50 -15.76 24.02
C ASN A 851 -0.86 -16.43 24.25
N ALA A 852 -1.88 -15.60 24.51
CA ALA A 852 -3.24 -16.08 24.62
C ALA A 852 -3.88 -16.22 23.24
N ASP A 853 -4.46 -17.39 22.96
CA ASP A 853 -5.27 -17.58 21.77
C ASP A 853 -6.65 -16.95 22.03
N TRP A 854 -7.07 -16.01 21.20
CA TRP A 854 -8.43 -15.50 21.25
C TRP A 854 -9.32 -16.65 20.78
N THR A 855 -10.05 -17.35 21.65
CA THR A 855 -10.88 -18.49 21.22
C THR A 855 -12.03 -18.64 22.19
N TRP A 856 -13.24 -18.66 21.65
CA TRP A 856 -14.48 -18.52 22.41
C TRP A 856 -15.53 -19.51 21.92
N THR A 857 -16.14 -20.24 22.84
CA THR A 857 -17.21 -21.21 22.53
C THR A 857 -18.58 -20.62 22.91
N PRO A 858 -19.57 -20.63 22.00
CA PRO A 858 -20.92 -20.15 22.28
C PRO A 858 -21.55 -20.85 23.49
N GLN A 859 -22.21 -20.07 24.36
CA GLN A 859 -22.98 -20.54 25.51
C GLN A 859 -24.47 -20.22 25.37
N GLY A 860 -24.83 -19.29 24.49
CA GLY A 860 -26.20 -18.86 24.24
C GLY A 860 -26.24 -17.39 23.85
N THR A 861 -27.32 -16.71 24.22
CA THR A 861 -27.52 -15.27 24.00
C THR A 861 -27.60 -14.52 25.33
N ALA A 862 -27.12 -13.28 25.35
CA ALA A 862 -27.22 -12.38 26.49
C ALA A 862 -27.81 -11.05 26.02
N PRO A 863 -29.13 -10.82 26.14
CA PRO A 863 -29.78 -9.64 25.57
C PRO A 863 -29.10 -8.33 25.97
N GLN A 864 -28.72 -7.54 24.96
CA GLN A 864 -28.16 -6.21 25.11
C GLN A 864 -29.18 -5.19 24.59
N PHE A 865 -29.25 -4.01 25.20
CA PHE A 865 -29.98 -2.88 24.60
C PHE A 865 -29.32 -1.54 24.94
N GLN A 866 -29.53 -0.54 24.10
CA GLN A 866 -29.02 0.82 24.30
C GLN A 866 -30.14 1.86 24.43
N ASN A 867 -30.07 2.70 25.46
CA ASN A 867 -30.93 3.88 25.60
C ASN A 867 -30.09 5.14 25.83
N GLY A 868 -30.01 6.01 24.82
CA GLY A 868 -29.04 7.12 24.84
C GLY A 868 -27.61 6.59 24.88
N TYR A 869 -26.81 7.04 25.86
CA TYR A 869 -25.46 6.50 26.08
C TYR A 869 -25.46 5.21 26.90
N THR A 870 -26.55 4.86 27.56
CA THR A 870 -26.56 3.74 28.51
C THR A 870 -26.75 2.42 27.77
N TYR A 871 -25.71 1.59 27.81
CA TYR A 871 -25.74 0.19 27.43
C TYR A 871 -26.19 -0.64 28.61
N THR A 872 -27.03 -1.65 28.35
CA THR A 872 -27.47 -2.63 29.34
C THR A 872 -27.28 -4.03 28.80
N TRP A 873 -26.62 -4.90 29.57
CA TRP A 873 -26.47 -6.33 29.26
C TRP A 873 -27.19 -7.17 30.31
N ASN A 874 -28.09 -8.05 29.86
CA ASN A 874 -28.76 -9.04 30.69
C ASN A 874 -28.11 -10.40 30.49
N VAL A 875 -27.22 -10.78 31.40
CA VAL A 875 -26.36 -11.96 31.22
C VAL A 875 -26.86 -13.13 32.08
N PRO A 876 -27.22 -14.28 31.48
CA PRO A 876 -27.74 -15.44 32.22
C PRO A 876 -26.60 -16.23 32.89
N LEU A 877 -26.08 -15.73 34.02
CA LEU A 877 -24.94 -16.34 34.70
C LEU A 877 -25.30 -17.51 35.64
N GLY A 878 -26.57 -17.79 35.90
CA GLY A 878 -27.01 -18.75 36.93
C GLY A 878 -26.51 -20.19 36.79
N SER A 879 -26.06 -20.61 35.61
CA SER A 879 -25.47 -21.94 35.34
C SER A 879 -23.94 -21.91 35.15
N THR A 880 -23.31 -20.77 35.38
CA THR A 880 -21.89 -20.53 35.12
C THR A 880 -21.08 -20.42 36.40
N ASP A 881 -19.75 -20.48 36.31
CA ASP A 881 -18.83 -20.13 37.39
C ASP A 881 -18.43 -18.65 37.37
N ALA A 882 -19.08 -17.80 36.58
CA ALA A 882 -18.73 -16.39 36.47
C ALA A 882 -18.88 -15.64 37.81
N LEU A 883 -17.98 -14.68 38.05
CA LEU A 883 -17.99 -13.79 39.21
C LEU A 883 -18.58 -12.43 38.80
N PRO A 884 -19.81 -12.07 39.25
CA PRO A 884 -20.51 -10.89 38.73
C PRO A 884 -19.83 -9.54 38.98
N ASP A 885 -19.01 -9.44 40.02
CA ASP A 885 -18.23 -8.25 40.36
C ASP A 885 -16.90 -8.17 39.61
N ASP A 886 -16.47 -9.25 38.96
CA ASP A 886 -15.22 -9.35 38.22
C ASP A 886 -15.51 -9.19 36.73
N TYR A 887 -15.40 -7.97 36.20
CA TYR A 887 -15.77 -7.70 34.81
C TYR A 887 -14.91 -6.60 34.17
N VAL A 888 -14.99 -6.50 32.84
CA VAL A 888 -14.47 -5.39 32.05
C VAL A 888 -15.54 -4.93 31.08
N VAL A 889 -15.87 -3.65 31.08
CA VAL A 889 -16.54 -3.02 29.95
C VAL A 889 -15.47 -2.41 29.06
N GLN A 890 -15.38 -2.88 27.82
CA GLN A 890 -14.38 -2.45 26.85
C GLN A 890 -15.05 -1.75 25.67
N GLY A 891 -14.58 -0.57 25.31
CA GLY A 891 -14.84 0.06 24.02
C GLY A 891 -13.60 -0.01 23.15
N GLN A 892 -13.76 -0.41 21.90
CA GLN A 892 -12.66 -0.57 20.95
C GLN A 892 -13.09 -0.20 19.52
N GLY A 893 -12.17 0.33 18.71
CA GLY A 893 -12.38 0.66 17.30
C GLY A 893 -12.32 2.15 17.01
N TYR A 894 -13.42 2.76 16.57
CA TYR A 894 -13.49 4.16 16.11
C TYR A 894 -12.94 5.22 17.10
N ALA A 895 -12.89 4.91 18.38
CA ALA A 895 -12.32 5.75 19.43
C ALA A 895 -11.21 4.99 20.19
N PRO A 896 -10.29 5.71 20.88
CA PRO A 896 -9.22 5.08 21.66
C PRO A 896 -9.76 4.01 22.60
N ILE A 897 -9.08 2.86 22.65
CA ILE A 897 -9.50 1.73 23.48
C ILE A 897 -9.63 2.17 24.93
N GLN A 898 -10.74 1.78 25.57
CA GLN A 898 -10.96 2.03 26.99
C GLN A 898 -11.48 0.78 27.65
N ASN A 899 -10.78 0.34 28.70
CA ASN A 899 -11.21 -0.71 29.61
C ASN A 899 -11.65 -0.07 30.93
N VAL A 900 -12.87 -0.38 31.37
CA VAL A 900 -13.36 -0.04 32.72
C VAL A 900 -13.53 -1.33 33.50
N PHE A 901 -12.71 -1.49 34.53
CA PHE A 901 -12.62 -2.72 35.32
C PHE A 901 -13.53 -2.67 36.55
N GLY A 902 -14.32 -3.72 36.73
CA GLY A 902 -14.98 -4.05 38.00
C GLY A 902 -14.18 -5.07 38.80
N GLY A 903 -14.26 -5.02 40.13
CA GLY A 903 -13.58 -5.98 41.01
C GLY A 903 -12.08 -5.72 41.12
N SER A 904 -11.33 -6.71 41.62
CA SER A 904 -9.88 -6.56 41.84
C SER A 904 -9.06 -6.87 40.59
N LEU A 905 -7.92 -6.21 40.42
CA LEU A 905 -6.94 -6.50 39.38
C LEU A 905 -5.85 -7.45 39.91
N ARG A 906 -5.28 -8.26 39.01
CA ARG A 906 -4.08 -9.06 39.28
C ARG A 906 -2.84 -8.26 38.92
N SER A 907 -1.70 -8.64 39.50
CA SER A 907 -0.40 -8.02 39.26
C SER A 907 0.56 -9.04 38.66
N TYR A 908 1.39 -8.65 37.69
CA TYR A 908 2.35 -9.53 36.99
C TYR A 908 3.52 -10.05 37.85
N LYS A 909 3.51 -9.87 39.16
CA LYS A 909 4.55 -10.39 40.05
C LYS A 909 4.22 -11.85 40.43
N CYS A 910 5.12 -12.77 40.09
CA CYS A 910 4.99 -14.19 40.40
C CYS A 910 6.21 -14.71 41.16
N ASP A 911 6.02 -15.15 42.42
CA ASP A 911 6.67 -16.35 43.00
C ASP A 911 6.02 -16.77 44.35
N GLY A 912 4.69 -16.70 44.46
CA GLY A 912 3.96 -17.26 45.61
C GLY A 912 4.20 -16.59 46.99
N GLN A 913 4.89 -15.45 47.06
CA GLN A 913 5.07 -14.60 48.24
C GLN A 913 5.13 -13.10 47.85
N PRO A 914 4.86 -12.16 48.79
CA PRO A 914 4.73 -10.72 48.49
C PRO A 914 6.01 -10.13 47.92
N CYS A 915 5.82 -9.09 47.11
CA CYS A 915 6.76 -8.72 46.06
C CYS A 915 7.65 -7.56 46.48
N ASP A 916 8.60 -7.83 47.36
CA ASP A 916 9.79 -7.02 47.56
C ASP A 916 11.00 -7.93 47.27
N ASP A 917 12.01 -7.41 46.55
CA ASP A 917 13.37 -7.96 46.42
C ASP A 917 13.79 -8.74 45.14
N ASN A 918 13.20 -8.51 43.96
CA ASN A 918 13.88 -8.84 42.69
C ASN A 918 14.06 -7.59 41.80
N PRO A 919 15.26 -6.97 41.79
CA PRO A 919 15.55 -5.77 41.00
C PRO A 919 15.81 -6.03 39.51
N ASP A 920 15.82 -7.29 39.03
CA ASP A 920 16.26 -7.61 37.66
C ASP A 920 15.13 -7.82 36.65
N TYR A 921 13.88 -7.49 37.00
CA TYR A 921 12.76 -7.51 36.04
C TYR A 921 12.06 -6.15 35.95
N SER A 922 12.66 -5.23 35.17
CA SER A 922 11.94 -4.05 34.71
C SER A 922 11.09 -4.42 33.49
N CYS A 923 9.76 -4.43 33.61
CA CYS A 923 8.83 -4.52 32.48
C CYS A 923 8.84 -3.24 31.62
N LYS A 924 10.01 -2.78 31.19
CA LYS A 924 10.15 -1.73 30.15
C LYS A 924 9.84 -2.24 28.73
N GLY A 925 9.14 -3.36 28.60
CA GLY A 925 8.86 -4.04 27.33
C GLY A 925 7.43 -4.56 27.19
N SER A 926 6.46 -4.07 27.96
CA SER A 926 5.04 -4.32 27.64
C SER A 926 4.63 -3.45 26.46
N VAL A 927 4.80 -3.98 25.24
CA VAL A 927 4.17 -3.49 24.02
C VAL A 927 2.72 -3.96 24.00
N LEU A 928 1.91 -3.46 24.93
CA LEU A 928 0.47 -3.45 24.81
C LEU A 928 0.01 -2.03 25.16
N CYS A 929 -0.08 -1.21 24.11
CA CYS A 929 -0.71 0.11 24.09
C CYS A 929 0.00 1.24 24.85
N SER A 930 0.95 1.91 24.20
CA SER A 930 1.03 3.37 24.33
C SER A 930 1.61 4.01 23.06
N SER A 931 0.85 4.96 22.52
CA SER A 931 1.16 5.83 21.38
C SER A 931 1.32 5.18 20.00
N THR A 932 0.20 4.89 19.33
CA THR A 932 0.20 4.68 17.88
C THR A 932 -1.12 5.16 17.25
N PRO A 933 -1.07 6.00 16.20
CA PRO A 933 -2.20 6.27 15.31
C PRO A 933 -2.76 5.02 14.59
N ASN A 934 -2.05 3.87 14.68
CA ASN A 934 -2.42 2.59 14.08
C ASN A 934 -3.34 1.71 14.96
N LEU A 935 -3.96 2.29 16.00
CA LEU A 935 -4.76 1.51 16.96
C LEU A 935 -5.94 0.78 16.30
N LEU A 936 -6.56 1.34 15.25
CA LEU A 936 -7.63 0.67 14.49
C LEU A 936 -7.13 -0.58 13.76
N SER A 937 -5.96 -0.54 13.12
CA SER A 937 -5.33 -1.70 12.46
C SER A 937 -5.00 -2.82 13.47
N TRP A 938 -4.55 -2.48 14.68
CA TRP A 938 -4.36 -3.47 15.76
C TRP A 938 -5.67 -4.01 16.34
N CYS A 939 -6.77 -3.21 16.31
CA CYS A 939 -8.09 -3.70 16.70
C CYS A 939 -8.58 -4.78 15.74
N ASP A 940 -8.31 -4.64 14.44
CA ASP A 940 -8.65 -5.62 13.41
C ASP A 940 -7.91 -6.95 13.66
N GLU A 941 -6.66 -6.91 14.14
CA GLU A 941 -5.91 -8.13 14.50
C GLU A 941 -6.53 -8.91 15.69
N ALA A 942 -7.13 -8.23 16.67
CA ALA A 942 -7.53 -8.82 17.96
C ALA A 942 -8.96 -9.42 18.01
N VAL A 943 -9.89 -9.00 17.14
CA VAL A 943 -11.33 -9.36 17.23
C VAL A 943 -11.67 -10.74 16.64
N ASN A 944 -10.68 -11.38 16.03
CA ASN A 944 -10.79 -12.44 15.04
C ASN A 944 -11.25 -13.85 15.47
N ASN A 945 -11.96 -14.01 16.59
CA ASN A 945 -12.46 -15.32 17.04
C ASN A 945 -13.86 -15.26 17.67
N LEU A 946 -14.69 -14.33 17.18
CA LEU A 946 -16.13 -14.37 17.37
C LEU A 946 -16.85 -14.31 16.02
N TYR A 947 -17.49 -15.42 15.68
CA TYR A 947 -18.31 -15.56 14.48
C TYR A 947 -19.61 -14.76 14.65
N ARG A 948 -19.91 -13.86 13.70
CA ARG A 948 -21.28 -13.35 13.51
C ARG A 948 -22.11 -14.45 12.85
N THR A 949 -23.30 -14.71 13.40
CA THR A 949 -24.26 -15.70 12.88
C THR A 949 -25.50 -15.04 12.28
N ASP A 950 -25.38 -13.86 11.68
CA ASP A 950 -26.51 -13.19 11.05
C ASP A 950 -26.89 -13.88 9.74
N ALA A 951 -27.88 -14.76 9.84
CA ALA A 951 -28.71 -15.15 8.70
C ALA A 951 -29.91 -14.20 8.61
N PRO A 952 -29.91 -13.17 7.73
CA PRO A 952 -31.16 -12.57 7.30
C PRO A 952 -31.87 -13.59 6.41
N SER A 953 -32.83 -14.32 6.96
CA SER A 953 -33.81 -15.02 6.14
C SER A 953 -34.63 -13.97 5.39
N TYR A 954 -34.33 -13.76 4.11
CA TYR A 954 -35.16 -13.00 3.18
C TYR A 954 -36.43 -13.79 2.89
N GLY A 955 -37.34 -13.83 3.86
CA GLY A 955 -38.70 -14.28 3.65
C GLY A 955 -39.50 -13.17 3.00
N THR A 956 -39.68 -13.23 1.68
CA THR A 956 -40.77 -12.54 0.99
C THR A 956 -42.10 -13.05 1.54
N THR A 957 -42.91 -12.19 2.10
CA THR A 957 -44.38 -12.29 1.94
C THR A 957 -44.85 -11.22 1.00
#